data_AF-A0A168QB15-F1
#
_entry.id   AF-A0A168QB15-F1
#
_cell.length_a   1.000
_cell.length_b   1.000
_cell.length_c   1.000
_cell.angle_alpha   90.00
_cell.angle_beta   90.00
_cell.angle_gamma   90.00
#
_symmetry.space_group_name_H-M   'P 1'
#
loop_
_entity.id
_entity.type
_entity.pdbx_description
1 polymer ?
#
loop_
_entity_poly.entity_id
_entity_poly.type
_entity_poly.pdbx_seq_one_letter_code
_entity_poly.pdbx_strand_id
1 'polypeptide(L)'
;MTNACGIAVHNEVTFRSLEHFTPTTPTQQLYKNDLLDSASYTQAGSFFPDWGYQCLGNNQQSEDAHWPSFIKTAVNYIREVYPATQFHTDTHVKGLISFVFAIMSHGMADVKWHSLSGLQDYFIVAMAKSDFHGNAEESHIAADAGAEFTLRHSSKLSYLNETWKVPVNDIIEIYKRLYASSGQRVPLASHIQYCMAAAFAATKIDVEFGQLMFGYYGAKSPFLIEELYDYYRGGIEDLSGSVSDCYPELVNAFENGAKHEHPDTLCASYFFSAATAETAGPAHKRARCLNHGIQSPYRSTTSNGENAENTIYQDYDATTGVLTLTVNKTKQTRMAKHDDMLPRITTTVVSPTLSNNHNKKHAGAIQQPFGRPVFEDSTPITNADNVKTGFSSNGLNKHRCLSLHQEPESRSKITLTIPMSSSRVGHQIVSGHFRSTSSSDDQMDIAISAPFYSKDGLQTGAVFLLDGNLQPGAANIDTDIRNVSHTFLRGDTHHGRFGWSMAVLDLNKDGIDDLAIATPFNDRVDVYFGQAQTGLSESWCVRIQLQFQGSQGTVLAGIDVDQDGYKDLVIGCPLCPVGDQPQAGKVSIYLNHENQLTQPHFVIENPDAHAYDHFGESVVIIQDTLLISAPSYSVGQMQRVGRVYAFDTSTYTLKWTITGTKEFQQYGK
;
A
#
# COMPACT_ATOMS: atom_id res chain seq x y z
N MET A 1 -11.77 -21.60 -10.60
CA MET A 1 -10.73 -20.56 -10.67
C MET A 1 -11.02 -19.34 -9.80
N THR A 2 -12.24 -19.13 -9.27
CA THR A 2 -12.57 -18.04 -8.32
C THR A 2 -12.15 -18.31 -6.87
N ASN A 3 -11.36 -19.37 -6.63
CA ASN A 3 -10.91 -19.80 -5.30
C ASN A 3 -9.37 -19.91 -5.24
N ALA A 4 -8.68 -19.36 -6.24
CA ALA A 4 -7.24 -19.08 -6.21
C ALA A 4 -7.07 -17.61 -5.80
N CYS A 5 -5.97 -17.28 -5.13
CA CYS A 5 -5.66 -15.90 -4.78
C CYS A 5 -5.48 -15.04 -6.04
N GLY A 6 -5.54 -13.73 -5.85
CA GLY A 6 -5.53 -12.77 -6.94
C GLY A 6 -4.27 -12.86 -7.81
N ILE A 7 -4.43 -13.20 -9.09
CA ILE A 7 -3.32 -13.36 -10.03
C ILE A 7 -2.56 -12.04 -10.21
N ALA A 8 -3.28 -10.94 -10.41
CA ALA A 8 -2.70 -9.61 -10.56
C ALA A 8 -2.06 -9.13 -9.26
N VAL A 9 -2.64 -9.42 -8.10
CA VAL A 9 -2.09 -9.06 -6.78
C VAL A 9 -0.72 -9.69 -6.55
N HIS A 10 -0.56 -11.00 -6.79
CA HIS A 10 0.76 -11.63 -6.63
C HIS A 10 1.79 -11.08 -7.63
N ASN A 11 1.36 -10.77 -8.85
CA ASN A 11 2.23 -10.11 -9.83
C ASN A 11 2.64 -8.70 -9.39
N GLU A 12 1.72 -7.92 -8.81
CA GLU A 12 2.00 -6.60 -8.24
C GLU A 12 3.00 -6.70 -7.09
N VAL A 13 2.81 -7.68 -6.18
CA VAL A 13 3.72 -7.90 -5.06
C VAL A 13 5.11 -8.24 -5.57
N THR A 14 5.26 -9.20 -6.49
CA THR A 14 6.55 -9.58 -7.06
C THR A 14 7.20 -8.40 -7.79
N PHE A 15 6.42 -7.67 -8.59
CA PHE A 15 6.90 -6.51 -9.34
C PHE A 15 7.47 -5.43 -8.40
N ARG A 16 6.71 -4.99 -7.39
CA ARG A 16 7.16 -4.01 -6.40
C ARG A 16 8.33 -4.52 -5.57
N SER A 17 8.38 -5.82 -5.28
CA SER A 17 9.52 -6.43 -4.59
C SER A 17 10.81 -6.26 -5.38
N LEU A 18 10.76 -6.34 -6.73
CA LEU A 18 11.92 -6.09 -7.59
C LEU A 18 12.30 -4.60 -7.65
N GLU A 19 11.34 -3.69 -7.57
CA GLU A 19 11.64 -2.26 -7.40
C GLU A 19 12.37 -2.00 -6.07
N HIS A 20 11.88 -2.59 -4.97
CA HIS A 20 12.45 -2.46 -3.63
C HIS A 20 13.80 -3.15 -3.48
N PHE A 21 14.01 -4.27 -4.16
CA PHE A 21 15.23 -5.06 -4.06
C PHE A 21 16.44 -4.25 -4.50
N THR A 22 17.33 -3.94 -3.57
CA THR A 22 18.55 -3.21 -3.90
C THR A 22 19.77 -4.09 -3.68
N PRO A 23 20.42 -4.51 -4.76
CA PRO A 23 21.62 -5.32 -4.70
C PRO A 23 22.76 -4.62 -3.96
N THR A 24 23.36 -5.32 -3.00
CA THR A 24 24.59 -4.90 -2.30
C THR A 24 25.85 -5.54 -2.89
N THR A 25 25.68 -6.52 -3.78
CA THR A 25 26.78 -7.23 -4.46
C THR A 25 26.55 -7.30 -5.98
N PRO A 26 27.61 -7.42 -6.79
CA PRO A 26 27.47 -7.64 -8.24
C PRO A 26 26.64 -8.87 -8.59
N THR A 27 26.75 -9.94 -7.80
CA THR A 27 25.95 -11.16 -7.98
C THR A 27 24.47 -10.88 -7.79
N GLN A 28 24.07 -10.22 -6.69
CA GLN A 28 22.66 -9.83 -6.48
C GLN A 28 22.14 -8.94 -7.61
N GLN A 29 22.99 -8.06 -8.17
CA GLN A 29 22.61 -7.21 -9.30
C GLN A 29 22.36 -8.02 -10.56
N LEU A 30 23.17 -9.06 -10.79
CA LEU A 30 22.98 -9.98 -11.90
C LEU A 30 21.65 -10.72 -11.80
N TYR A 31 21.34 -11.29 -10.62
CA TYR A 31 20.02 -11.90 -10.38
C TYR A 31 18.88 -10.89 -10.56
N LYS A 32 18.98 -9.68 -10.01
CA LYS A 32 17.94 -8.65 -10.21
C LYS A 32 17.68 -8.39 -11.70
N ASN A 33 18.74 -8.22 -12.49
CA ASN A 33 18.62 -8.02 -13.94
C ASN A 33 17.97 -9.22 -14.63
N ASP A 34 18.33 -10.43 -14.20
CA ASP A 34 17.77 -11.66 -14.77
C ASP A 34 16.27 -11.80 -14.56
N LEU A 35 15.79 -11.46 -13.35
CA LEU A 35 14.38 -11.48 -13.00
C LEU A 35 13.58 -10.46 -13.83
N LEU A 36 14.18 -9.29 -14.09
CA LEU A 36 13.59 -8.24 -14.93
C LEU A 36 13.58 -8.65 -16.41
N ASP A 37 14.68 -9.19 -16.92
CA ASP A 37 14.80 -9.68 -18.30
C ASP A 37 13.88 -10.86 -18.59
N SER A 38 13.54 -11.63 -17.56
CA SER A 38 12.76 -12.87 -17.65
C SER A 38 11.30 -12.68 -17.20
N ALA A 39 10.75 -11.47 -17.34
CA ALA A 39 9.39 -11.12 -16.87
C ALA A 39 8.31 -12.15 -17.26
N SER A 40 8.38 -12.77 -18.44
CA SER A 40 7.43 -13.82 -18.85
C SER A 40 7.44 -15.08 -17.96
N TYR A 41 8.59 -15.42 -17.37
CA TYR A 41 8.72 -16.48 -16.38
C TYR A 41 8.36 -15.97 -14.98
N THR A 42 8.85 -14.80 -14.60
CA THR A 42 8.58 -14.18 -13.29
C THR A 42 7.08 -14.02 -13.05
N GLN A 43 6.32 -13.58 -14.05
CA GLN A 43 4.87 -13.40 -13.89
C GLN A 43 4.11 -14.73 -13.81
N ALA A 44 4.49 -15.71 -14.62
CA ALA A 44 3.92 -17.05 -14.55
C ALA A 44 4.24 -17.72 -13.20
N GLY A 45 5.47 -17.55 -12.69
CA GLY A 45 5.89 -18.06 -11.38
C GLY A 45 5.18 -17.39 -10.21
N SER A 46 4.81 -16.11 -10.33
CA SER A 46 4.05 -15.38 -9.30
C SER A 46 2.64 -15.94 -9.11
N PHE A 47 2.06 -16.53 -10.15
CA PHE A 47 0.79 -17.26 -10.05
C PHE A 47 0.99 -18.74 -9.69
N PHE A 48 2.14 -19.31 -10.04
CA PHE A 48 2.29 -20.76 -10.13
C PHE A 48 1.83 -21.52 -8.88
N PRO A 49 2.10 -21.15 -7.63
CA PRO A 49 1.64 -21.96 -6.49
C PRO A 49 0.13 -22.27 -6.51
N ASP A 50 -0.69 -21.36 -7.04
CA ASP A 50 -2.14 -21.51 -7.19
C ASP A 50 -2.61 -22.35 -8.38
N TRP A 51 -1.69 -22.82 -9.23
CA TRP A 51 -1.99 -23.43 -10.55
C TRP A 51 -3.03 -24.55 -10.52
N GLY A 52 -3.06 -25.35 -9.46
CA GLY A 52 -3.81 -26.59 -9.32
C GLY A 52 -5.08 -26.48 -8.47
N TYR A 53 -5.34 -25.33 -7.83
CA TYR A 53 -6.54 -25.17 -7.00
C TYR A 53 -7.81 -25.24 -7.84
N GLN A 54 -8.65 -26.22 -7.50
CA GLN A 54 -9.86 -26.58 -8.23
C GLN A 54 -9.61 -26.82 -9.73
N CYS A 55 -8.38 -27.20 -10.10
CA CYS A 55 -8.00 -27.51 -11.46
C CYS A 55 -7.49 -28.95 -11.56
N LEU A 56 -8.33 -29.84 -12.11
CA LEU A 56 -8.00 -31.24 -12.41
C LEU A 56 -7.47 -32.06 -11.20
N GLY A 57 -7.91 -31.69 -9.99
CA GLY A 57 -7.63 -32.41 -8.75
C GLY A 57 -6.20 -32.26 -8.22
N ASN A 58 -5.56 -31.12 -8.44
CA ASN A 58 -4.16 -30.88 -8.02
C ASN A 58 -4.02 -29.92 -6.81
N ASN A 59 -5.07 -29.80 -5.98
CA ASN A 59 -5.07 -28.90 -4.80
C ASN A 59 -3.85 -29.11 -3.89
N GLN A 60 -3.48 -30.36 -3.60
CA GLN A 60 -2.35 -30.64 -2.71
C GLN A 60 -1.01 -30.27 -3.35
N GLN A 61 -0.85 -30.50 -4.64
CA GLN A 61 0.36 -30.13 -5.38
C GLN A 61 0.53 -28.61 -5.41
N SER A 62 -0.57 -27.88 -5.57
CA SER A 62 -0.61 -26.43 -5.41
C SER A 62 -0.18 -26.01 -4.01
N GLU A 63 -0.85 -26.52 -2.97
CA GLU A 63 -0.52 -26.24 -1.58
C GLU A 63 0.98 -26.47 -1.30
N ASP A 64 1.54 -27.61 -1.71
CA ASP A 64 2.95 -27.92 -1.46
C ASP A 64 3.92 -26.92 -2.14
N ALA A 65 3.53 -26.31 -3.28
CA ALA A 65 4.35 -25.33 -3.98
C ALA A 65 4.47 -23.97 -3.26
N HIS A 66 3.61 -23.67 -2.28
CA HIS A 66 3.67 -22.44 -1.49
C HIS A 66 4.78 -22.48 -0.43
N TRP A 67 5.27 -23.67 -0.08
CA TRP A 67 6.12 -23.86 1.09
C TRP A 67 7.62 -23.88 0.75
N PRO A 68 8.50 -23.45 1.69
CA PRO A 68 9.95 -23.42 1.49
C PRO A 68 10.56 -24.74 1.00
N SER A 69 9.97 -25.88 1.37
CA SER A 69 10.41 -27.21 0.92
C SER A 69 10.40 -27.36 -0.61
N PHE A 70 9.41 -26.80 -1.32
CA PHE A 70 9.35 -26.80 -2.77
C PHE A 70 10.46 -25.92 -3.37
N ILE A 71 10.64 -24.71 -2.83
CA ILE A 71 11.69 -23.77 -3.26
C ILE A 71 13.08 -24.39 -3.11
N LYS A 72 13.39 -24.98 -1.95
CA LYS A 72 14.68 -25.66 -1.71
C LYS A 72 14.89 -26.82 -2.69
N THR A 73 13.85 -27.61 -2.93
CA THR A 73 13.91 -28.71 -3.91
C THR A 73 14.18 -28.19 -5.32
N ALA A 74 13.58 -27.06 -5.70
CA ALA A 74 13.81 -26.39 -6.98
C ALA A 74 15.24 -25.86 -7.11
N VAL A 75 15.76 -25.17 -6.09
CA VAL A 75 17.15 -24.68 -6.06
C VAL A 75 18.14 -25.83 -6.23
N ASN A 76 17.95 -26.92 -5.49
CA ASN A 76 18.84 -28.08 -5.55
C ASN A 76 18.74 -28.81 -6.90
N TYR A 77 17.53 -28.98 -7.44
CA TYR A 77 17.32 -29.50 -8.79
C TYR A 77 18.11 -28.68 -9.83
N ILE A 78 17.97 -27.35 -9.82
CA ILE A 78 18.62 -26.47 -10.80
C ILE A 78 20.14 -26.56 -10.69
N ARG A 79 20.69 -26.52 -9.47
CA ARG A 79 22.13 -26.62 -9.21
C ARG A 79 22.73 -27.97 -9.61
N GLU A 80 21.97 -29.04 -9.52
CA GLU A 80 22.43 -30.38 -9.89
C GLU A 80 22.33 -30.66 -11.39
N VAL A 81 21.33 -30.10 -12.06
CA VAL A 81 21.03 -30.39 -13.47
C VAL A 81 21.69 -29.42 -14.42
N TYR A 82 21.78 -28.14 -14.06
CA TYR A 82 22.32 -27.09 -14.91
C TYR A 82 23.68 -26.60 -14.40
N PRO A 83 24.71 -26.50 -15.25
CA PRO A 83 25.98 -25.89 -14.88
C PRO A 83 25.79 -24.45 -14.41
N ALA A 84 26.48 -24.04 -13.33
CA ALA A 84 26.40 -22.67 -12.81
C ALA A 84 26.76 -21.59 -13.85
N THR A 85 27.59 -21.93 -14.85
CA THR A 85 27.92 -21.02 -15.97
C THR A 85 26.71 -20.65 -16.83
N GLN A 86 25.64 -21.44 -16.78
CA GLN A 86 24.40 -21.22 -17.53
C GLN A 86 23.37 -20.35 -16.78
N PHE A 87 23.51 -20.16 -15.46
CA PHE A 87 22.49 -19.52 -14.62
C PHE A 87 22.08 -18.13 -15.12
N HIS A 88 23.05 -17.38 -15.66
CA HIS A 88 22.88 -16.00 -16.11
C HIS A 88 23.00 -15.85 -17.63
N THR A 89 23.32 -16.93 -18.36
CA THR A 89 23.64 -16.87 -19.80
C THR A 89 22.67 -17.65 -20.67
N ASP A 90 22.14 -18.77 -20.17
CA ASP A 90 21.13 -19.55 -20.85
C ASP A 90 19.73 -18.97 -20.56
N THR A 91 18.96 -18.72 -21.62
CA THR A 91 17.64 -18.08 -21.50
C THR A 91 16.62 -18.94 -20.77
N HIS A 92 16.71 -20.27 -20.88
CA HIS A 92 15.84 -21.19 -20.17
C HIS A 92 16.21 -21.25 -18.70
N VAL A 93 17.49 -21.46 -18.37
CA VAL A 93 17.95 -21.58 -16.97
C VAL A 93 17.71 -20.28 -16.20
N LYS A 94 18.06 -19.14 -16.80
CA LYS A 94 17.76 -17.81 -16.24
C LYS A 94 16.26 -17.61 -15.98
N GLY A 95 15.43 -18.02 -16.94
CA GLY A 95 13.98 -17.98 -16.82
C GLY A 95 13.44 -18.87 -15.71
N LEU A 96 13.93 -20.10 -15.60
CA LEU A 96 13.56 -21.05 -14.56
C LEU A 96 13.94 -20.56 -13.16
N ILE A 97 15.13 -19.98 -12.99
CA ILE A 97 15.53 -19.34 -11.73
C ILE A 97 14.56 -18.20 -11.39
N SER A 98 14.25 -17.33 -12.37
CA SER A 98 13.33 -16.21 -12.17
C SER A 98 11.91 -16.68 -11.81
N PHE A 99 11.45 -17.79 -12.38
CA PHE A 99 10.20 -18.46 -12.02
C PHE A 99 10.19 -18.90 -10.55
N VAL A 100 11.29 -19.47 -10.04
CA VAL A 100 11.42 -19.92 -8.64
C VAL A 100 11.42 -18.75 -7.65
N PHE A 101 12.09 -17.64 -7.97
CA PHE A 101 12.02 -16.41 -7.17
C PHE A 101 10.58 -15.91 -7.03
N ALA A 102 9.80 -15.98 -8.11
CA ALA A 102 8.41 -15.54 -8.10
C ALA A 102 7.47 -16.50 -7.32
N ILE A 103 7.74 -17.80 -7.31
CA ILE A 103 7.04 -18.77 -6.44
C ILE A 103 7.30 -18.42 -4.97
N MET A 104 8.54 -18.07 -4.62
CA MET A 104 8.87 -17.64 -3.26
C MET A 104 8.12 -16.34 -2.88
N SER A 105 8.08 -15.36 -3.79
CA SER A 105 7.31 -14.12 -3.60
C SER A 105 5.85 -14.40 -3.26
N HIS A 106 5.20 -15.28 -4.03
CA HIS A 106 3.82 -15.69 -3.79
C HIS A 106 3.64 -16.34 -2.41
N GLY A 107 4.42 -17.38 -2.09
CA GLY A 107 4.28 -18.09 -0.81
C GLY A 107 4.51 -17.19 0.42
N MET A 108 5.43 -16.22 0.31
CA MET A 108 5.65 -15.23 1.37
C MET A 108 4.47 -14.24 1.50
N ALA A 109 3.88 -13.82 0.38
CA ALA A 109 2.74 -12.92 0.38
C ALA A 109 1.54 -13.56 1.11
N ASP A 110 1.25 -14.82 0.83
CA ASP A 110 0.15 -15.57 1.42
C ASP A 110 0.23 -15.67 2.95
N VAL A 111 1.42 -15.90 3.50
CA VAL A 111 1.58 -16.03 4.95
C VAL A 111 1.06 -14.81 5.67
N LYS A 112 1.43 -13.62 5.19
CA LYS A 112 0.96 -12.36 5.77
C LYS A 112 -0.49 -12.07 5.38
N TRP A 113 -0.87 -12.22 4.12
CA TRP A 113 -2.22 -11.95 3.64
C TRP A 113 -3.30 -12.73 4.42
N HIS A 114 -3.08 -14.03 4.65
CA HIS A 114 -4.00 -14.93 5.36
C HIS A 114 -3.76 -15.02 6.88
N SER A 115 -2.79 -14.27 7.45
CA SER A 115 -2.40 -14.40 8.86
C SER A 115 -1.98 -15.84 9.26
N LEU A 116 -1.20 -16.53 8.42
CA LEU A 116 -0.75 -17.90 8.69
C LEU A 116 0.34 -17.94 9.78
N SER A 117 0.70 -19.15 10.22
CA SER A 117 1.83 -19.37 11.15
C SER A 117 1.76 -18.63 12.50
N GLY A 118 0.55 -18.37 12.98
CA GLY A 118 0.30 -17.71 14.27
C GLY A 118 0.35 -16.19 14.21
N LEU A 119 0.44 -15.60 13.01
CA LEU A 119 0.25 -14.17 12.81
C LEU A 119 -1.19 -13.77 13.16
N GLN A 120 -1.36 -12.55 13.69
CA GLN A 120 -2.65 -12.01 14.09
C GLN A 120 -2.83 -10.61 13.51
N ASP A 121 -4.08 -10.33 13.11
CA ASP A 121 -4.51 -9.01 12.65
C ASP A 121 -3.80 -8.53 11.37
N TYR A 122 -3.40 -9.47 10.52
CA TYR A 122 -2.99 -9.16 9.16
C TYR A 122 -4.21 -9.07 8.24
N PHE A 123 -3.97 -8.67 7.00
CA PHE A 123 -4.94 -8.18 6.03
C PHE A 123 -6.34 -8.80 6.10
N ILE A 124 -6.50 -10.10 5.81
CA ILE A 124 -7.83 -10.75 5.79
C ILE A 124 -8.48 -10.76 7.18
N VAL A 125 -7.72 -11.01 8.25
CA VAL A 125 -8.29 -11.07 9.61
C VAL A 125 -8.70 -9.68 10.09
N ALA A 126 -7.90 -8.65 9.79
CA ALA A 126 -8.24 -7.26 10.07
C ALA A 126 -9.48 -6.84 9.28
N MET A 127 -9.53 -7.16 7.99
CA MET A 127 -10.68 -6.89 7.14
C MET A 127 -11.94 -7.60 7.64
N ALA A 128 -11.82 -8.86 8.09
CA ALA A 128 -12.95 -9.61 8.61
C ALA A 128 -13.59 -8.91 9.81
N LYS A 129 -12.75 -8.45 10.75
CA LYS A 129 -13.20 -7.75 11.96
C LYS A 129 -13.76 -6.36 11.64
N SER A 130 -13.20 -5.65 10.66
CA SER A 130 -13.62 -4.31 10.26
C SER A 130 -14.91 -4.29 9.43
N ASP A 131 -15.03 -5.19 8.44
CA ASP A 131 -16.03 -5.07 7.36
C ASP A 131 -16.93 -6.32 7.20
N PHE A 132 -16.70 -7.39 7.96
CA PHE A 132 -17.48 -8.64 7.85
C PHE A 132 -17.93 -9.24 9.20
N HIS A 133 -18.10 -8.44 10.25
CA HIS A 133 -18.47 -8.89 11.60
C HIS A 133 -17.59 -10.02 12.18
N GLY A 134 -16.30 -10.06 11.79
CA GLY A 134 -15.38 -11.14 12.13
C GLY A 134 -15.55 -12.42 11.32
N ASN A 135 -16.40 -12.44 10.30
CA ASN A 135 -16.58 -13.57 9.40
C ASN A 135 -15.38 -13.71 8.45
N ALA A 136 -14.45 -14.58 8.84
CA ALA A 136 -13.24 -14.85 8.07
C ALA A 136 -13.53 -15.45 6.68
N GLU A 137 -14.60 -16.24 6.52
CA GLU A 137 -14.92 -16.89 5.23
C GLU A 137 -15.38 -15.86 4.20
N GLU A 138 -16.32 -14.98 4.56
CA GLU A 138 -16.77 -13.92 3.66
C GLU A 138 -15.67 -12.92 3.34
N SER A 139 -14.87 -12.56 4.35
CA SER A 139 -13.73 -11.68 4.19
C SER A 139 -12.68 -12.27 3.24
N HIS A 140 -12.37 -13.56 3.36
CA HIS A 140 -11.44 -14.24 2.47
C HIS A 140 -11.90 -14.20 1.02
N ILE A 141 -13.18 -14.49 0.75
CA ILE A 141 -13.76 -14.41 -0.60
C ILE A 141 -13.70 -12.98 -1.15
N ALA A 142 -13.98 -11.99 -0.29
CA ALA A 142 -13.92 -10.59 -0.68
C ALA A 142 -12.48 -10.11 -0.93
N ALA A 143 -11.50 -10.60 -0.18
CA ALA A 143 -10.10 -10.24 -0.33
C ALA A 143 -9.56 -10.76 -1.65
N ASP A 144 -9.65 -12.06 -1.91
CA ASP A 144 -8.94 -12.68 -3.03
C ASP A 144 -9.49 -12.23 -4.38
N ALA A 145 -10.82 -12.16 -4.51
CA ALA A 145 -11.45 -11.68 -5.72
C ALA A 145 -11.51 -10.15 -5.78
N GLY A 146 -11.82 -9.49 -4.66
CA GLY A 146 -11.97 -8.04 -4.63
C GLY A 146 -10.64 -7.30 -4.79
N ALA A 147 -9.53 -7.85 -4.31
CA ALA A 147 -8.21 -7.23 -4.43
C ALA A 147 -7.79 -7.13 -5.90
N GLU A 148 -8.09 -8.14 -6.74
CA GLU A 148 -7.87 -8.07 -8.20
C GLU A 148 -8.57 -6.86 -8.81
N PHE A 149 -9.86 -6.71 -8.52
CA PHE A 149 -10.68 -5.66 -9.12
C PHE A 149 -10.38 -4.28 -8.55
N THR A 150 -10.03 -4.19 -7.26
CA THR A 150 -9.55 -2.96 -6.61
C THR A 150 -8.21 -2.55 -7.20
N LEU A 151 -7.27 -3.49 -7.34
CA LEU A 151 -5.98 -3.25 -7.96
C LEU A 151 -6.13 -2.81 -9.42
N ARG A 152 -7.01 -3.46 -10.18
CA ARG A 152 -7.30 -3.07 -11.57
C ARG A 152 -8.04 -1.73 -11.66
N HIS A 153 -8.79 -1.33 -10.64
CA HIS A 153 -9.39 0.00 -10.58
C HIS A 153 -8.33 1.07 -10.30
N SER A 154 -7.36 0.80 -9.42
CA SER A 154 -6.29 1.74 -9.07
C SER A 154 -5.14 1.79 -10.09
N SER A 155 -4.93 0.73 -10.86
CA SER A 155 -3.83 0.59 -11.82
C SER A 155 -4.31 0.03 -13.16
N LYS A 156 -3.69 0.48 -14.26
CA LYS A 156 -3.94 -0.10 -15.59
C LYS A 156 -3.31 -1.48 -15.78
N LEU A 157 -2.47 -1.92 -14.84
CA LEU A 157 -1.74 -3.19 -14.91
C LEU A 157 -0.91 -3.37 -16.20
N SER A 158 -0.41 -2.26 -16.76
CA SER A 158 0.29 -2.25 -18.05
C SER A 158 1.60 -3.02 -18.05
N TYR A 159 2.16 -3.31 -16.88
CA TYR A 159 3.37 -4.13 -16.72
C TYR A 159 3.08 -5.64 -16.90
N LEU A 160 1.82 -6.08 -16.87
CA LEU A 160 1.47 -7.48 -17.09
C LEU A 160 1.75 -7.88 -18.54
N ASN A 161 2.68 -8.82 -18.71
CA ASN A 161 3.27 -9.20 -19.98
C ASN A 161 2.24 -9.90 -20.86
N GLU A 162 2.26 -9.63 -22.16
CA GLU A 162 1.44 -10.32 -23.16
C GLU A 162 1.87 -11.77 -23.37
N THR A 163 2.99 -12.21 -22.77
CA THR A 163 3.49 -13.58 -22.83
C THR A 163 3.86 -14.14 -21.46
N TRP A 164 3.43 -15.37 -21.18
CA TRP A 164 3.92 -16.20 -20.08
C TRP A 164 4.73 -17.39 -20.59
N LYS A 165 5.79 -17.73 -19.85
CA LYS A 165 6.58 -18.95 -20.09
C LYS A 165 6.59 -19.81 -18.84
N VAL A 166 6.23 -21.09 -19.01
CA VAL A 166 6.10 -22.05 -17.91
C VAL A 166 7.05 -23.23 -18.16
N PRO A 167 8.05 -23.47 -17.30
CA PRO A 167 9.03 -24.55 -17.47
C PRO A 167 8.47 -25.89 -16.99
N VAL A 168 7.55 -26.46 -17.78
CA VAL A 168 6.72 -27.61 -17.36
C VAL A 168 7.55 -28.85 -17.04
N ASN A 169 8.55 -29.19 -17.86
CA ASN A 169 9.39 -30.36 -17.61
C ASN A 169 10.16 -30.23 -16.28
N ASP A 170 10.75 -29.07 -16.02
CA ASP A 170 11.48 -28.79 -14.78
C ASP A 170 10.58 -28.88 -13.56
N ILE A 171 9.37 -28.29 -13.63
CA ILE A 171 8.38 -28.37 -12.54
C ILE A 171 8.04 -29.83 -12.22
N ILE A 172 7.86 -30.67 -13.24
CA ILE A 172 7.57 -32.09 -13.05
C ILE A 172 8.73 -32.80 -12.35
N GLU A 173 9.98 -32.51 -12.73
CA GLU A 173 11.17 -33.07 -12.07
C GLU A 173 11.31 -32.59 -10.62
N ILE A 174 10.96 -31.34 -10.33
CA ILE A 174 10.93 -30.79 -8.97
C ILE A 174 9.91 -31.56 -8.11
N TYR A 175 8.69 -31.77 -8.60
CA TYR A 175 7.69 -32.56 -7.86
C TYR A 175 8.11 -34.03 -7.68
N LYS A 176 8.74 -34.66 -8.69
CA LYS A 176 9.27 -36.02 -8.57
C LYS A 176 10.27 -36.12 -7.41
N ARG A 177 11.16 -35.13 -7.29
CA ARG A 177 12.15 -35.06 -6.21
C ARG A 177 11.49 -34.79 -4.86
N LEU A 178 10.57 -33.83 -4.81
CA LEU A 178 9.84 -33.48 -3.58
C LEU A 178 9.07 -34.68 -3.01
N TYR A 179 8.49 -35.51 -3.88
CA TYR A 179 7.65 -36.64 -3.48
C TYR A 179 8.36 -37.99 -3.47
N ALA A 180 9.67 -38.02 -3.71
CA ALA A 180 10.45 -39.26 -3.77
C ALA A 180 10.34 -40.09 -2.47
N SER A 181 10.25 -39.43 -1.31
CA SER A 181 10.14 -40.08 0.00
C SER A 181 8.70 -40.29 0.48
N SER A 182 7.75 -39.46 0.04
CA SER A 182 6.36 -39.50 0.51
C SER A 182 5.45 -40.40 -0.33
N GLY A 183 5.84 -40.72 -1.56
CA GLY A 183 5.01 -41.50 -2.51
C GLY A 183 3.78 -40.73 -3.01
N GLN A 184 3.75 -39.42 -2.83
CA GLN A 184 2.65 -38.57 -3.28
C GLN A 184 2.60 -38.48 -4.81
N ARG A 185 1.39 -38.33 -5.37
CA ARG A 185 1.17 -38.28 -6.81
C ARG A 185 1.83 -37.03 -7.42
N VAL A 186 2.76 -37.24 -8.35
CA VAL A 186 3.31 -36.17 -9.21
C VAL A 186 2.22 -35.69 -10.17
N PRO A 187 2.06 -34.36 -10.36
CA PRO A 187 1.08 -33.84 -11.31
C PRO A 187 1.41 -34.24 -12.76
N LEU A 188 0.40 -34.29 -13.63
CA LEU A 188 0.62 -34.53 -15.06
C LEU A 188 1.05 -33.24 -15.76
N ALA A 189 1.99 -33.34 -16.70
CA ALA A 189 2.42 -32.18 -17.51
C ALA A 189 1.23 -31.51 -18.22
N SER A 190 0.30 -32.31 -18.75
CA SER A 190 -0.93 -31.80 -19.38
C SER A 190 -1.85 -31.05 -18.41
N HIS A 191 -1.84 -31.39 -17.12
CA HIS A 191 -2.61 -30.65 -16.12
C HIS A 191 -1.99 -29.27 -15.88
N ILE A 192 -0.67 -29.20 -15.68
CA ILE A 192 0.04 -27.92 -15.52
C ILE A 192 -0.18 -27.04 -16.75
N GLN A 193 -0.01 -27.59 -17.96
CA GLN A 193 -0.22 -26.85 -19.20
C GLN A 193 -1.63 -26.26 -19.29
N TYR A 194 -2.66 -27.08 -19.06
CA TYR A 194 -4.04 -26.64 -19.09
C TYR A 194 -4.34 -25.56 -18.05
N CYS A 195 -3.96 -25.79 -16.79
CA CYS A 195 -4.31 -24.90 -15.70
C CYS A 195 -3.58 -23.55 -15.80
N MET A 196 -2.30 -23.56 -16.18
CA MET A 196 -1.55 -22.32 -16.41
C MET A 196 -2.09 -21.53 -17.61
N ALA A 197 -2.51 -22.22 -18.68
CA ALA A 197 -3.17 -21.57 -19.82
C ALA A 197 -4.51 -20.94 -19.42
N ALA A 198 -5.28 -21.61 -18.57
CA ALA A 198 -6.55 -21.14 -18.08
C ALA A 198 -6.39 -19.91 -17.16
N ALA A 199 -5.36 -19.91 -16.30
CA ALA A 199 -5.00 -18.78 -15.47
C ALA A 199 -4.52 -17.57 -16.28
N PHE A 200 -3.65 -17.79 -17.26
CA PHE A 200 -3.22 -16.73 -18.18
C PHE A 200 -4.42 -16.08 -18.88
N ALA A 201 -5.39 -16.90 -19.33
CA ALA A 201 -6.62 -16.38 -19.91
C ALA A 201 -7.43 -15.53 -18.92
N ALA A 202 -7.56 -15.99 -17.67
CA ALA A 202 -8.26 -15.27 -16.62
C ALA A 202 -7.61 -13.90 -16.35
N THR A 203 -6.28 -13.82 -16.27
CA THR A 203 -5.55 -12.54 -16.10
C THR A 203 -5.85 -11.56 -17.22
N LYS A 204 -5.95 -12.02 -18.48
CA LYS A 204 -6.25 -11.13 -19.61
C LYS A 204 -7.69 -10.63 -19.58
N ILE A 205 -8.61 -11.46 -19.13
CA ILE A 205 -10.00 -11.04 -18.90
C ILE A 205 -10.05 -9.98 -17.77
N ASP A 206 -9.29 -10.17 -16.70
CA ASP A 206 -9.24 -9.22 -15.59
C ASP A 206 -8.65 -7.86 -16.01
N VAL A 207 -7.55 -7.84 -16.76
CA VAL A 207 -6.97 -6.59 -17.28
C VAL A 207 -7.95 -5.81 -18.16
N GLU A 208 -8.77 -6.50 -18.96
CA GLU A 208 -9.74 -5.84 -19.84
C GLU A 208 -11.03 -5.42 -19.11
N PHE A 209 -11.56 -6.27 -18.24
CA PHE A 209 -12.92 -6.13 -17.69
C PHE A 209 -13.01 -6.03 -16.17
N GLY A 210 -11.92 -6.29 -15.43
CA GLY A 210 -11.90 -6.35 -13.97
C GLY A 210 -12.39 -5.07 -13.29
N GLN A 211 -12.10 -3.91 -13.87
CA GLN A 211 -12.58 -2.62 -13.38
C GLN A 211 -14.12 -2.51 -13.29
N LEU A 212 -14.86 -3.29 -14.09
CA LEU A 212 -16.33 -3.30 -14.05
C LEU A 212 -16.87 -4.00 -12.80
N MET A 213 -16.07 -4.88 -12.20
CA MET A 213 -16.42 -5.61 -10.97
C MET A 213 -16.06 -4.84 -9.70
N PHE A 214 -15.27 -3.75 -9.81
CA PHE A 214 -14.87 -2.91 -8.69
C PHE A 214 -16.08 -2.41 -7.89
N GLY A 215 -17.12 -1.91 -8.54
CA GLY A 215 -18.30 -1.38 -7.84
C GLY A 215 -19.04 -2.43 -6.99
N TYR A 216 -18.95 -3.72 -7.35
CA TYR A 216 -19.55 -4.81 -6.58
C TYR A 216 -18.67 -5.25 -5.41
N TYR A 217 -17.38 -5.47 -5.63
CA TYR A 217 -16.47 -5.94 -4.57
C TYR A 217 -16.03 -4.81 -3.63
N GLY A 218 -15.73 -3.64 -4.17
CA GLY A 218 -15.36 -2.47 -3.39
C GLY A 218 -16.47 -2.02 -2.43
N ALA A 219 -17.74 -2.14 -2.84
CA ALA A 219 -18.88 -1.81 -1.97
C ALA A 219 -19.05 -2.78 -0.78
N LYS A 220 -18.43 -3.97 -0.81
CA LYS A 220 -18.47 -4.92 0.30
C LYS A 220 -17.43 -4.65 1.38
N SER A 221 -16.35 -3.96 1.03
CA SER A 221 -15.22 -3.77 1.94
C SER A 221 -14.52 -2.45 1.61
N PRO A 222 -14.91 -1.34 2.26
CA PRO A 222 -14.11 -0.11 2.21
C PRO A 222 -12.68 -0.33 2.71
N PHE A 223 -12.46 -1.26 3.64
CA PHE A 223 -11.12 -1.61 4.13
C PHE A 223 -10.26 -2.07 2.97
N LEU A 224 -10.77 -2.98 2.13
CA LEU A 224 -10.04 -3.43 0.96
C LEU A 224 -9.66 -2.29 0.02
N ILE A 225 -10.53 -1.30 -0.19
CA ILE A 225 -10.23 -0.16 -1.07
C ILE A 225 -9.12 0.70 -0.48
N GLU A 226 -9.22 1.00 0.81
CA GLU A 226 -8.38 1.99 1.49
C GLU A 226 -7.03 1.41 1.90
N GLU A 227 -7.01 0.14 2.30
CA GLU A 227 -5.90 -0.49 3.00
C GLU A 227 -5.09 -1.44 2.11
N LEU A 228 -5.58 -1.79 0.89
CA LEU A 228 -4.93 -2.76 -0.03
C LEU A 228 -3.42 -2.57 -0.13
N TYR A 229 -2.97 -1.33 -0.22
CA TYR A 229 -1.56 -1.01 -0.36
C TYR A 229 -0.86 -0.71 0.97
N ASP A 230 -1.49 0.12 1.79
CA ASP A 230 -0.82 0.84 2.87
C ASP A 230 -0.97 0.14 4.23
N TYR A 231 -1.88 -0.84 4.34
CA TYR A 231 -2.09 -1.59 5.58
C TYR A 231 -0.77 -2.14 6.11
N TYR A 232 -0.46 -1.76 7.34
CA TYR A 232 0.85 -2.01 7.95
C TYR A 232 1.15 -3.51 8.15
N ARG A 233 0.14 -4.39 8.12
CA ARG A 233 0.27 -5.84 8.29
C ARG A 233 -0.37 -6.59 7.11
N GLY A 234 0.38 -6.72 6.01
CA GLY A 234 -0.05 -7.47 4.84
C GLY A 234 -0.72 -6.66 3.73
N GLY A 235 -0.70 -5.31 3.79
CA GLY A 235 -0.91 -4.50 2.59
C GLY A 235 0.23 -4.71 1.60
N ILE A 236 0.01 -4.46 0.31
CA ILE A 236 0.95 -4.77 -0.77
C ILE A 236 2.37 -4.24 -0.50
N GLU A 237 2.54 -3.05 0.09
CA GLU A 237 3.90 -2.55 0.39
C GLU A 237 4.62 -3.35 1.49
N ASP A 238 3.89 -3.82 2.52
CA ASP A 238 4.44 -4.70 3.55
C ASP A 238 4.79 -6.07 2.97
N LEU A 239 3.93 -6.61 2.10
CA LEU A 239 4.20 -7.86 1.38
C LEU A 239 5.47 -7.73 0.52
N SER A 240 5.54 -6.70 -0.32
CA SER A 240 6.66 -6.50 -1.24
C SER A 240 7.98 -6.19 -0.53
N GLY A 241 7.95 -5.43 0.57
CA GLY A 241 9.13 -5.21 1.41
C GLY A 241 9.68 -6.53 1.96
N SER A 242 8.79 -7.38 2.49
CA SER A 242 9.15 -8.68 3.05
C SER A 242 9.80 -9.61 2.04
N VAL A 243 9.24 -9.68 0.83
CA VAL A 243 9.80 -10.48 -0.27
C VAL A 243 11.17 -9.95 -0.71
N SER A 244 11.29 -8.63 -0.87
CA SER A 244 12.55 -7.97 -1.23
C SER A 244 13.68 -8.32 -0.24
N ASP A 245 13.38 -8.33 1.05
CA ASP A 245 14.33 -8.66 2.11
C ASP A 245 14.80 -10.13 2.07
N CYS A 246 14.02 -11.05 1.50
CA CYS A 246 14.44 -12.44 1.36
C CYS A 246 15.23 -12.75 0.07
N TYR A 247 15.16 -11.91 -0.96
CA TYR A 247 15.91 -12.16 -2.20
C TYR A 247 17.42 -12.42 -2.00
N PRO A 248 18.14 -11.72 -1.10
CA PRO A 248 19.53 -12.06 -0.76
C PRO A 248 19.73 -13.50 -0.29
N GLU A 249 18.81 -14.06 0.51
CA GLU A 249 18.89 -15.44 0.97
C GLU A 249 18.71 -16.44 -0.18
N LEU A 250 17.75 -16.19 -1.07
CA LEU A 250 17.53 -17.05 -2.23
C LEU A 250 18.68 -16.96 -3.25
N VAL A 251 19.25 -15.76 -3.47
CA VAL A 251 20.50 -15.60 -4.24
C VAL A 251 21.60 -16.46 -3.62
N ASN A 252 21.81 -16.38 -2.30
CA ASN A 252 22.80 -17.19 -1.62
C ASN A 252 22.53 -18.70 -1.74
N ALA A 253 21.27 -19.12 -1.70
CA ALA A 253 20.89 -20.52 -1.92
C ALA A 253 21.22 -20.99 -3.34
N PHE A 254 21.02 -20.16 -4.36
CA PHE A 254 21.41 -20.49 -5.73
C PHE A 254 22.92 -20.48 -5.95
N GLU A 255 23.69 -19.67 -5.23
CA GLU A 255 25.16 -19.61 -5.38
C GLU A 255 25.87 -20.70 -4.56
N ASN A 256 25.42 -20.93 -3.33
CA ASN A 256 26.13 -21.75 -2.34
C ASN A 256 25.38 -23.04 -1.96
N GLY A 257 24.14 -23.20 -2.41
CA GLY A 257 23.27 -24.34 -2.11
C GLY A 257 22.26 -24.05 -1.00
N ALA A 258 21.11 -24.71 -1.05
CA ALA A 258 20.08 -24.62 -0.03
C ALA A 258 20.29 -25.70 1.05
N LYS A 259 20.57 -25.31 2.29
CA LYS A 259 20.68 -26.27 3.40
C LYS A 259 19.31 -26.85 3.77
N HIS A 260 19.25 -28.17 3.90
CA HIS A 260 18.09 -28.94 4.40
C HIS A 260 18.13 -29.11 5.93
N GLU A 261 18.54 -28.07 6.66
CA GLU A 261 18.47 -28.11 8.13
C GLU A 261 17.03 -27.78 8.57
N HIS A 262 16.54 -28.46 9.61
CA HIS A 262 15.24 -28.18 10.24
C HIS A 262 15.40 -27.18 11.39
N PRO A 263 14.45 -26.22 11.59
CA PRO A 263 13.27 -25.95 10.76
C PRO A 263 13.67 -25.45 9.35
N ASP A 264 12.81 -25.60 8.35
CA ASP A 264 13.12 -25.20 6.97
C ASP A 264 13.38 -23.68 6.89
N THR A 265 14.66 -23.27 6.98
CA THR A 265 15.03 -21.88 7.32
C THR A 265 15.09 -20.85 6.17
N LEU A 266 14.68 -21.17 4.95
CA LEU A 266 14.71 -20.17 3.87
C LEU A 266 13.61 -19.12 4.13
N CYS A 267 13.98 -17.85 4.31
CA CYS A 267 13.08 -16.78 4.75
C CYS A 267 12.39 -17.08 6.09
N ALA A 268 13.05 -17.79 7.02
CA ALA A 268 12.42 -18.34 8.23
C ALA A 268 11.69 -17.30 9.08
N SER A 269 12.24 -16.08 9.18
CA SER A 269 11.65 -14.96 9.92
C SER A 269 10.25 -14.57 9.43
N TYR A 270 9.88 -14.95 8.21
CA TYR A 270 8.61 -14.62 7.58
C TYR A 270 7.60 -15.77 7.67
N PHE A 271 8.05 -17.02 7.58
CA PHE A 271 7.18 -18.20 7.66
C PHE A 271 6.84 -18.61 9.10
N PHE A 272 7.57 -18.12 10.10
CA PHE A 272 7.38 -18.49 11.51
C PHE A 272 7.25 -17.25 12.40
N SER A 273 6.24 -17.23 13.28
CA SER A 273 6.21 -16.23 14.35
C SER A 273 7.37 -16.49 15.33
N ALA A 274 7.95 -15.43 15.91
CA ALA A 274 9.02 -15.54 16.91
C ALA A 274 8.65 -16.46 18.10
N ALA A 275 7.35 -16.61 18.40
CA ALA A 275 6.84 -17.51 19.44
C ALA A 275 6.86 -19.00 19.07
N THR A 276 6.89 -19.34 17.77
CA THR A 276 6.88 -20.73 17.26
C THR A 276 8.27 -21.28 16.95
N ALA A 277 9.30 -20.43 16.88
CA ALA A 277 10.67 -20.85 16.61
C ALA A 277 11.27 -21.75 17.71
N GLU A 278 10.79 -21.64 18.96
CA GLU A 278 11.33 -22.38 20.10
C GLU A 278 10.65 -23.75 20.38
N THR A 279 9.55 -24.11 19.70
CA THR A 279 8.72 -25.27 20.08
C THR A 279 8.30 -26.22 18.95
N ALA A 280 8.89 -26.12 17.75
CA ALA A 280 8.51 -26.94 16.60
C ALA A 280 8.83 -28.44 16.74
N GLY A 281 7.91 -29.21 17.35
CA GLY A 281 7.80 -30.67 17.23
C GLY A 281 6.95 -31.12 16.02
N PRO A 282 6.86 -32.43 15.71
CA PRO A 282 6.52 -32.96 14.38
C PRO A 282 5.04 -32.87 13.96
N ALA A 283 4.23 -32.01 14.56
CA ALA A 283 2.81 -31.89 14.27
C ALA A 283 2.42 -30.46 13.90
N HIS A 284 2.93 -29.96 12.76
CA HIS A 284 2.41 -28.74 12.17
C HIS A 284 1.07 -29.04 11.49
N LYS A 285 -0.02 -28.45 12.00
CA LYS A 285 -1.27 -28.36 11.25
C LYS A 285 -1.00 -27.52 10.01
N ARG A 286 -0.79 -28.18 8.86
CA ARG A 286 -0.86 -27.53 7.55
C ARG A 286 -2.15 -26.73 7.48
N ALA A 287 -2.05 -25.44 7.18
CA ALA A 287 -3.22 -24.65 6.82
C ALA A 287 -3.92 -25.40 5.67
N ARG A 288 -5.24 -25.54 5.76
CA ARG A 288 -6.03 -26.08 4.66
C ARG A 288 -6.71 -24.88 4.03
N CYS A 289 -6.40 -24.57 2.78
CA CYS A 289 -7.32 -23.81 1.94
C CYS A 289 -8.68 -24.52 2.00
N LEU A 290 -9.67 -23.87 2.61
CA LEU A 290 -10.98 -24.46 2.82
C LEU A 290 -11.63 -24.69 1.45
N ASN A 291 -12.08 -25.92 1.25
CA ASN A 291 -12.58 -26.41 -0.02
C ASN A 291 -14.02 -25.93 -0.19
N HIS A 292 -14.25 -24.79 -0.86
CA HIS A 292 -15.59 -24.27 -1.10
C HIS A 292 -16.16 -24.72 -2.45
N GLY A 293 -17.24 -25.50 -2.39
CA GLY A 293 -18.07 -25.87 -3.52
C GLY A 293 -19.13 -24.79 -3.76
N ILE A 294 -18.91 -23.94 -4.76
CA ILE A 294 -19.93 -23.03 -5.28
C ILE A 294 -20.40 -23.58 -6.64
N GLN A 295 -21.68 -23.91 -6.75
CA GLN A 295 -22.30 -24.17 -8.04
C GLN A 295 -22.47 -22.84 -8.79
N SER A 296 -21.71 -22.67 -9.88
CA SER A 296 -21.87 -21.54 -10.80
C SER A 296 -23.23 -21.61 -11.51
N PRO A 297 -24.04 -20.53 -11.50
CA PRO A 297 -25.22 -20.43 -12.34
C PRO A 297 -24.84 -19.69 -13.63
N TYR A 298 -24.12 -20.34 -14.56
CA TYR A 298 -24.03 -19.77 -15.91
C TYR A 298 -24.11 -20.84 -17.01
N ARG A 299 -25.18 -20.73 -17.78
CA ARG A 299 -25.52 -21.55 -18.95
C ARG A 299 -24.92 -20.83 -20.15
N SER A 300 -24.02 -21.49 -20.88
CA SER A 300 -23.38 -20.88 -22.07
C SER A 300 -24.43 -20.63 -23.16
N THR A 301 -24.58 -19.38 -23.58
CA THR A 301 -25.16 -19.06 -24.89
C THR A 301 -24.02 -18.60 -25.80
N THR A 302 -23.77 -19.40 -26.82
CA THR A 302 -22.87 -19.08 -27.93
C THR A 302 -23.49 -17.97 -28.78
N SER A 303 -22.81 -16.82 -28.90
CA SER A 303 -23.06 -15.85 -29.97
C SER A 303 -21.77 -15.62 -30.74
N ASN A 304 -21.81 -15.95 -32.03
CA ASN A 304 -20.77 -15.65 -33.01
C ASN A 304 -20.61 -14.12 -33.15
N GLY A 305 -19.39 -13.65 -32.95
CA GLY A 305 -18.96 -12.29 -33.28
C GLY A 305 -17.46 -12.31 -33.55
N GLU A 306 -17.08 -12.11 -34.81
CA GLU A 306 -15.70 -12.00 -35.26
C GLU A 306 -15.07 -10.73 -34.68
N ASN A 307 -14.14 -10.87 -33.74
CA ASN A 307 -13.12 -9.87 -33.41
C ASN A 307 -11.81 -10.61 -33.11
N ALA A 308 -10.83 -10.43 -34.00
CA ALA A 308 -9.60 -11.22 -34.05
C ALA A 308 -8.51 -10.82 -33.01
N GLU A 309 -8.83 -10.01 -31.99
CA GLU A 309 -7.82 -9.44 -31.09
C GLU A 309 -7.55 -10.25 -29.80
N ASN A 310 -8.43 -11.18 -29.41
CA ASN A 310 -8.34 -11.88 -28.11
C ASN A 310 -8.05 -13.39 -28.20
N THR A 311 -7.31 -13.84 -29.22
CA THR A 311 -6.92 -15.26 -29.32
C THR A 311 -5.65 -15.53 -28.51
N ILE A 312 -5.74 -16.46 -27.56
CA ILE A 312 -4.59 -16.97 -26.81
C ILE A 312 -3.93 -18.08 -27.61
N TYR A 313 -2.64 -17.92 -27.88
CA TYR A 313 -1.82 -18.92 -28.54
C TYR A 313 -1.02 -19.70 -27.50
N GLN A 314 -1.03 -21.03 -27.63
CA GLN A 314 -0.27 -21.93 -26.79
C GLN A 314 0.75 -22.66 -27.68
N ASP A 315 2.02 -22.60 -27.30
CA ASP A 315 3.12 -23.27 -27.99
C ASP A 315 3.97 -24.02 -26.96
N TYR A 316 4.09 -25.34 -27.11
CA TYR A 316 4.86 -26.18 -26.20
C TYR A 316 6.08 -26.72 -26.94
N ASP A 317 7.26 -26.27 -26.53
CA ASP A 317 8.51 -26.80 -27.05
C ASP A 317 8.88 -28.08 -26.29
N ALA A 318 8.76 -29.22 -26.95
CA ALA A 318 9.08 -30.51 -26.38
C ALA A 318 10.58 -30.69 -26.05
N THR A 319 11.46 -29.89 -26.66
CA THR A 319 12.91 -29.95 -26.47
C THR A 319 13.30 -29.25 -25.17
N THR A 320 12.83 -28.03 -24.97
CA THR A 320 13.11 -27.24 -23.76
C THR A 320 12.13 -27.57 -22.63
N GLY A 321 10.97 -28.15 -22.95
CA GLY A 321 9.91 -28.44 -21.97
C GLY A 321 9.13 -27.21 -21.52
N VAL A 322 9.21 -26.11 -22.28
CA VAL A 322 8.61 -24.83 -21.94
C VAL A 322 7.29 -24.65 -22.68
N LEU A 323 6.23 -24.34 -21.94
CA LEU A 323 4.97 -23.84 -22.49
C LEU A 323 5.03 -22.31 -22.59
N THR A 324 4.84 -21.79 -23.81
CA THR A 324 4.69 -20.36 -24.09
C THR A 324 3.23 -20.04 -24.37
N LEU A 325 2.68 -19.08 -23.62
CA LEU A 325 1.32 -18.57 -23.74
C LEU A 325 1.38 -17.11 -24.15
N THR A 326 0.76 -16.73 -25.27
CA THR A 326 0.83 -15.36 -25.79
C THR A 326 -0.52 -14.85 -26.27
N VAL A 327 -0.81 -13.58 -26.01
CA VAL A 327 -1.88 -12.83 -26.69
C VAL A 327 -1.29 -12.13 -27.91
N ASN A 328 -1.91 -12.30 -29.09
CA ASN A 328 -1.56 -11.64 -30.34
C ASN A 328 -0.15 -11.96 -30.92
N LYS A 329 -0.09 -12.85 -31.93
CA LYS A 329 1.15 -13.32 -32.57
C LYS A 329 2.05 -12.23 -33.18
N THR A 330 1.51 -11.07 -33.58
CA THR A 330 2.27 -10.03 -34.30
C THR A 330 3.08 -9.09 -33.40
N LYS A 331 2.94 -9.17 -32.07
CA LYS A 331 3.75 -8.42 -31.09
C LYS A 331 4.97 -9.19 -30.55
N GLN A 332 5.35 -10.31 -31.18
CA GLN A 332 6.56 -11.07 -30.84
C GLN A 332 7.90 -10.30 -30.98
N THR A 333 7.90 -9.03 -31.43
CA THR A 333 9.12 -8.25 -31.76
C THR A 333 9.42 -7.06 -30.86
N ARG A 334 8.78 -6.91 -29.69
CA ARG A 334 9.34 -6.06 -28.63
C ARG A 334 9.70 -6.91 -27.42
N MET A 335 11.00 -7.13 -27.21
CA MET A 335 11.50 -7.30 -25.85
C MET A 335 11.03 -6.06 -25.09
N ALA A 336 10.15 -6.23 -24.10
CA ALA A 336 9.79 -5.14 -23.19
C ALA A 336 11.11 -4.57 -22.67
N LYS A 337 11.37 -3.28 -22.92
CA LYS A 337 12.58 -2.66 -22.40
C LYS A 337 12.43 -2.56 -20.89
N HIS A 338 13.54 -2.50 -20.17
CA HIS A 338 13.58 -2.24 -18.72
C HIS A 338 12.64 -1.08 -18.29
N ASP A 339 12.48 -0.06 -19.14
CA ASP A 339 11.58 1.10 -18.91
C ASP A 339 10.08 0.83 -19.14
N ASP A 340 9.70 -0.19 -19.91
CA ASP A 340 8.28 -0.51 -20.19
C ASP A 340 7.60 -1.17 -18.99
N MET A 341 8.38 -1.69 -18.03
CA MET A 341 7.88 -2.32 -16.81
C MET A 341 7.71 -1.36 -15.64
N LEU A 342 8.24 -0.13 -15.67
CA LEU A 342 8.17 0.79 -14.55
C LEU A 342 6.96 1.74 -14.72
N PRO A 343 5.80 1.49 -14.05
CA PRO A 343 4.74 2.49 -14.03
C PRO A 343 5.29 3.74 -13.35
N ARG A 344 5.14 4.89 -14.00
CA ARG A 344 5.37 6.18 -13.34
C ARG A 344 4.13 6.46 -12.49
N ILE A 345 4.26 6.46 -11.16
CA ILE A 345 3.21 7.06 -10.33
C ILE A 345 3.27 8.57 -10.55
N THR A 346 2.10 9.11 -10.86
CA THR A 346 1.85 10.50 -11.14
C THR A 346 1.10 11.12 -9.96
N THR A 347 1.69 12.13 -9.33
CA THR A 347 1.00 13.05 -8.43
C THR A 347 0.64 14.28 -9.22
N THR A 348 -0.65 14.52 -9.48
CA THR A 348 -1.08 15.77 -10.10
C THR A 348 -1.27 16.84 -9.03
N VAL A 349 -0.43 17.86 -9.05
CA VAL A 349 -0.63 19.07 -8.24
C VAL A 349 -1.40 20.07 -9.09
N VAL A 350 -2.57 20.49 -8.59
CA VAL A 350 -3.36 21.56 -9.22
C VAL A 350 -2.92 22.87 -8.58
N SER A 351 -2.15 23.67 -9.31
CA SER A 351 -1.82 25.01 -8.85
C SER A 351 -3.05 25.90 -9.05
N PRO A 352 -3.56 26.59 -8.01
CA PRO A 352 -4.55 27.63 -8.23
C PRO A 352 -3.89 28.73 -9.06
N THR A 353 -4.47 29.06 -10.22
CA THR A 353 -4.11 30.30 -10.91
C THR A 353 -4.47 31.45 -9.99
N LEU A 354 -3.47 31.98 -9.27
CA LEU A 354 -3.60 33.19 -8.49
C LEU A 354 -3.92 34.32 -9.47
N SER A 355 -5.20 34.66 -9.56
CA SER A 355 -5.62 35.97 -10.07
C SER A 355 -4.92 37.02 -9.21
N ASN A 356 -4.17 37.92 -9.87
CA ASN A 356 -3.50 39.09 -9.29
C ASN A 356 -4.51 40.02 -8.57
N ASN A 357 -4.99 39.62 -7.41
CA ASN A 357 -5.79 40.46 -6.52
C ASN A 357 -5.00 40.67 -5.23
N HIS A 358 -4.41 41.86 -5.12
CA HIS A 358 -3.52 42.36 -4.06
C HIS A 358 -4.14 42.45 -2.63
N ASN A 359 -5.15 41.66 -2.27
CA ASN A 359 -5.90 41.85 -1.02
C ASN A 359 -6.21 40.58 -0.19
N LYS A 360 -5.50 39.46 -0.36
CA LYS A 360 -5.62 38.33 0.58
C LYS A 360 -4.50 38.37 1.63
N LYS A 361 -4.86 38.73 2.87
CA LYS A 361 -4.03 38.52 4.07
C LYS A 361 -3.89 37.00 4.32
N HIS A 362 -2.67 36.56 4.63
CA HIS A 362 -2.26 35.23 5.15
C HIS A 362 -3.22 34.08 4.86
N ALA A 363 -3.01 33.35 3.77
CA ALA A 363 -3.61 32.03 3.60
C ALA A 363 -2.93 31.08 4.60
N GLY A 364 -3.69 30.47 5.52
CA GLY A 364 -3.14 29.55 6.50
C GLY A 364 -2.60 28.26 5.85
N ALA A 365 -1.66 27.60 6.55
CA ALA A 365 -1.17 26.28 6.20
C ALA A 365 -2.33 25.27 6.02
N ILE A 366 -2.31 24.50 4.93
CA ILE A 366 -3.34 23.49 4.62
C ILE A 366 -2.71 22.10 4.63
N GLN A 367 -3.32 21.16 5.33
CA GLN A 367 -2.96 19.74 5.34
C GLN A 367 -3.94 18.96 4.48
N GLN A 368 -3.46 18.14 3.55
CA GLN A 368 -4.29 17.35 2.64
C GLN A 368 -3.88 15.86 2.63
N PRO A 369 -4.81 14.93 2.95
CA PRO A 369 -4.61 13.50 2.73
C PRO A 369 -4.54 13.14 1.23
N PHE A 370 -3.86 12.04 0.91
CA PHE A 370 -3.84 11.48 -0.46
C PHE A 370 -5.26 11.30 -1.04
N GLY A 371 -5.44 11.67 -2.31
CA GLY A 371 -6.65 11.35 -3.07
C GLY A 371 -7.89 12.24 -2.84
N ARG A 372 -7.82 13.30 -2.01
CA ARG A 372 -8.96 14.23 -1.80
C ARG A 372 -8.88 15.46 -2.70
N PRO A 373 -9.98 15.88 -3.36
CA PRO A 373 -10.01 17.12 -4.13
C PRO A 373 -9.93 18.37 -3.23
N VAL A 374 -9.29 19.42 -3.76
CA VAL A 374 -9.13 20.73 -3.11
C VAL A 374 -10.47 21.46 -3.02
N PHE A 375 -10.91 21.80 -1.80
CA PHE A 375 -12.00 22.75 -1.59
C PHE A 375 -11.42 24.01 -0.93
N GLU A 376 -11.62 25.18 -1.55
CA GLU A 376 -11.27 26.47 -0.95
C GLU A 376 -12.22 26.79 0.22
N ASP A 377 -11.66 27.28 1.33
CA ASP A 377 -12.41 27.96 2.38
C ASP A 377 -13.19 29.15 1.79
N SER A 378 -14.52 29.07 1.81
CA SER A 378 -15.34 30.26 1.67
C SER A 378 -15.24 31.07 2.97
N THR A 379 -14.71 32.28 2.86
CA THR A 379 -14.63 33.25 3.97
C THR A 379 -15.97 33.40 4.71
N PRO A 380 -15.99 33.48 6.05
CA PRO A 380 -17.21 33.82 6.78
C PRO A 380 -17.58 35.26 6.46
N ILE A 381 -18.76 35.47 5.89
CA ILE A 381 -19.31 36.81 5.65
C ILE A 381 -19.63 37.43 7.02
N THR A 382 -18.71 38.22 7.55
CA THR A 382 -18.98 39.17 8.64
C THR A 382 -19.69 40.39 8.08
N ASN A 383 -21.02 40.36 8.07
CA ASN A 383 -21.82 41.57 8.12
C ASN A 383 -22.96 41.34 9.12
N ALA A 384 -22.64 41.60 10.38
CA ALA A 384 -23.64 41.93 11.37
C ALA A 384 -24.17 43.33 11.00
N ASP A 385 -25.30 43.38 10.30
CA ASP A 385 -26.27 44.46 10.46
C ASP A 385 -27.62 44.09 9.82
N ASN A 386 -28.66 44.13 10.64
CA ASN A 386 -30.09 44.15 10.30
C ASN A 386 -30.70 42.91 9.63
N VAL A 387 -31.11 41.88 10.40
CA VAL A 387 -32.41 41.22 10.15
C VAL A 387 -33.09 40.82 11.46
N LYS A 388 -34.35 41.24 11.56
CA LYS A 388 -35.31 41.04 12.66
C LYS A 388 -35.64 39.57 12.93
N THR A 389 -36.02 39.34 14.18
CA THR A 389 -36.65 38.15 14.75
C THR A 389 -37.76 37.55 13.88
N GLY A 390 -37.69 36.24 13.64
CA GLY A 390 -38.75 35.48 12.97
C GLY A 390 -38.34 34.05 12.66
N PHE A 391 -38.55 33.12 13.61
CA PHE A 391 -38.48 31.69 13.35
C PHE A 391 -39.60 31.31 12.35
N SER A 392 -39.24 30.85 11.16
CA SER A 392 -40.14 30.18 10.23
C SER A 392 -39.41 29.00 9.56
N SER A 393 -40.07 27.85 9.57
CA SER A 393 -39.58 26.50 9.29
C SER A 393 -39.30 26.19 7.81
N ASN A 394 -38.68 27.09 7.05
CA ASN A 394 -38.39 26.89 5.62
C ASN A 394 -36.96 27.29 5.20
N GLY A 395 -35.99 27.23 6.12
CA GLY A 395 -34.61 27.70 5.91
C GLY A 395 -33.57 26.66 5.42
N LEU A 396 -33.94 25.39 5.23
CA LEU A 396 -32.98 24.32 4.88
C LEU A 396 -32.73 24.13 3.37
N ASN A 397 -33.36 24.93 2.50
CA ASN A 397 -33.27 24.76 1.03
C ASN A 397 -32.32 25.75 0.31
N LYS A 398 -31.32 26.30 0.98
CA LYS A 398 -30.30 27.17 0.33
C LYS A 398 -28.84 26.73 0.45
N HIS A 399 -28.56 25.60 1.09
CA HIS A 399 -27.27 24.94 0.92
C HIS A 399 -27.40 23.98 -0.25
N ARG A 400 -27.13 24.50 -1.46
CA ARG A 400 -26.82 23.65 -2.60
C ARG A 400 -25.72 22.69 -2.15
N CYS A 401 -26.03 21.40 -2.05
CA CYS A 401 -24.99 20.39 -2.20
C CYS A 401 -24.24 20.74 -3.48
N LEU A 402 -22.93 21.00 -3.37
CA LEU A 402 -22.10 21.30 -4.53
C LEU A 402 -22.19 20.11 -5.48
N SER A 403 -22.84 20.34 -6.62
CA SER A 403 -22.86 19.41 -7.74
C SER A 403 -21.42 19.20 -8.22
N LEU A 404 -21.00 17.95 -8.38
CA LEU A 404 -19.72 17.52 -9.01
C LEU A 404 -19.59 17.94 -10.50
N HIS A 405 -20.54 18.72 -11.03
CA HIS A 405 -20.56 19.17 -12.41
C HIS A 405 -20.46 20.69 -12.50
N GLN A 406 -19.29 21.23 -12.21
CA GLN A 406 -18.74 22.43 -12.85
C GLN A 406 -17.31 22.67 -12.34
N GLU A 407 -16.32 22.10 -13.03
CA GLU A 407 -14.95 22.62 -12.95
C GLU A 407 -14.96 24.03 -13.58
N PRO A 408 -14.69 25.11 -12.82
CA PRO A 408 -14.47 26.41 -13.41
C PRO A 408 -13.09 26.41 -14.10
N GLU A 409 -13.03 27.00 -15.29
CA GLU A 409 -11.90 27.43 -16.13
C GLU A 409 -10.49 26.82 -15.93
N SER A 410 -9.87 26.48 -17.07
CA SER A 410 -8.48 26.04 -17.32
C SER A 410 -7.48 26.27 -16.16
N ARG A 411 -7.49 25.37 -15.16
CA ARG A 411 -6.43 25.30 -14.16
C ARG A 411 -5.18 24.70 -14.79
N SER A 412 -4.06 25.38 -14.61
CA SER A 412 -2.72 24.88 -14.88
C SER A 412 -2.45 23.63 -14.02
N LYS A 413 -2.40 22.45 -14.64
CA LYS A 413 -2.11 21.17 -13.97
C LYS A 413 -0.63 20.84 -14.15
N ILE A 414 0.03 20.45 -13.06
CA ILE A 414 1.40 19.93 -13.09
C ILE A 414 1.32 18.48 -12.66
N THR A 415 1.87 17.59 -13.47
CA THR A 415 2.04 16.19 -13.07
C THR A 415 3.47 15.98 -12.61
N LEU A 416 3.63 15.74 -11.32
CA LEU A 416 4.89 15.34 -10.70
C LEU A 416 4.97 13.82 -10.71
N THR A 417 6.15 13.29 -11.02
CA THR A 417 6.40 11.85 -11.05
C THR A 417 7.66 11.52 -10.31
N ILE A 418 7.82 10.24 -10.01
CA ILE A 418 9.11 9.67 -9.65
C ILE A 418 9.20 8.31 -10.36
N PRO A 419 10.35 7.93 -10.92
CA PRO A 419 10.51 6.66 -11.62
C PRO A 419 10.65 5.50 -10.63
N MET A 420 9.67 5.38 -9.75
CA MET A 420 9.54 4.36 -8.70
C MET A 420 8.07 4.26 -8.33
N SER A 421 7.41 3.24 -8.85
CA SER A 421 5.97 3.08 -8.66
C SER A 421 5.61 2.74 -7.22
N SER A 422 6.56 2.17 -6.50
CA SER A 422 6.40 1.81 -5.10
C SER A 422 6.58 2.97 -4.12
N SER A 423 7.05 4.14 -4.57
CA SER A 423 7.42 5.27 -3.69
C SER A 423 6.25 5.93 -2.94
N ARG A 424 5.03 5.81 -3.48
CA ARG A 424 3.81 6.50 -3.00
C ARG A 424 3.98 8.01 -2.91
N VAL A 425 4.66 8.61 -3.89
CA VAL A 425 4.75 10.08 -3.96
C VAL A 425 3.35 10.70 -3.97
N GLY A 426 3.16 11.72 -3.15
CA GLY A 426 1.88 12.38 -2.93
C GLY A 426 1.11 11.87 -1.71
N HIS A 427 1.57 10.84 -0.99
CA HIS A 427 0.85 10.23 0.15
C HIS A 427 0.31 11.27 1.15
N GLN A 428 1.05 12.35 1.39
CA GLN A 428 0.49 13.53 2.01
C GLN A 428 1.10 14.79 1.44
N ILE A 429 0.30 15.86 1.42
CA ILE A 429 0.71 17.18 0.98
C ILE A 429 0.39 18.18 2.09
N VAL A 430 1.37 19.01 2.44
CA VAL A 430 1.18 20.14 3.35
C VAL A 430 1.79 21.40 2.75
N SER A 431 1.26 22.56 3.13
CA SER A 431 1.80 23.85 2.72
C SER A 431 2.20 24.69 3.93
N GLY A 432 3.30 25.42 3.83
CA GLY A 432 3.82 26.28 4.90
C GLY A 432 4.78 27.35 4.40
N HIS A 433 4.98 28.39 5.20
CA HIS A 433 5.95 29.45 4.95
C HIS A 433 7.33 29.09 5.54
N PHE A 434 7.99 28.06 5.01
CA PHE A 434 9.26 27.55 5.58
C PHE A 434 10.48 28.46 5.35
N ARG A 435 10.35 29.48 4.48
CA ARG A 435 11.41 30.41 4.08
C ARG A 435 11.13 31.87 4.46
N SER A 436 10.12 32.12 5.30
CA SER A 436 9.51 33.44 5.46
C SER A 436 10.51 34.57 5.70
N THR A 437 10.31 35.70 5.02
CA THR A 437 11.14 36.91 5.17
C THR A 437 10.39 38.11 5.74
N SER A 438 9.17 37.92 6.27
CA SER A 438 8.26 38.99 6.74
C SER A 438 7.81 40.02 5.68
N SER A 439 8.10 39.78 4.39
CA SER A 439 7.65 40.63 3.27
C SER A 439 6.28 40.20 2.73
N SER A 440 5.54 41.10 2.09
CA SER A 440 4.22 40.79 1.51
C SER A 440 4.24 39.85 0.30
N ASP A 441 5.44 39.47 -0.16
CA ASP A 441 5.68 38.57 -1.30
C ASP A 441 6.06 37.16 -0.83
N ASP A 442 5.79 36.84 0.43
CA ASP A 442 6.23 35.59 1.06
C ASP A 442 5.60 34.36 0.40
N GLN A 443 6.46 33.57 -0.21
CA GLN A 443 6.06 32.44 -1.03
C GLN A 443 5.77 31.23 -0.16
N MET A 444 4.58 30.65 -0.31
CA MET A 444 4.24 29.36 0.28
C MET A 444 5.04 28.25 -0.37
N ASP A 445 5.53 27.33 0.45
CA ASP A 445 6.14 26.09 0.01
C ASP A 445 5.14 24.94 0.09
N ILE A 446 5.33 23.94 -0.75
CA ILE A 446 4.54 22.70 -0.77
C ILE A 446 5.48 21.55 -0.42
N ALA A 447 5.22 20.87 0.69
CA ALA A 447 5.88 19.63 1.05
C ALA A 447 5.04 18.43 0.60
N ILE A 448 5.64 17.53 -0.16
CA ILE A 448 5.01 16.33 -0.72
C ILE A 448 5.78 15.11 -0.23
N SER A 449 5.10 14.19 0.45
CA SER A 449 5.75 12.97 0.95
C SER A 449 5.72 11.81 -0.03
N ALA A 450 6.70 10.91 0.11
CA ALA A 450 6.81 9.62 -0.55
C ALA A 450 7.32 8.60 0.49
N PRO A 451 6.45 8.08 1.37
CA PRO A 451 6.86 7.27 2.53
C PRO A 451 7.61 5.99 2.17
N PHE A 452 7.42 5.48 0.95
CA PHE A 452 8.06 4.25 0.48
C PHE A 452 9.18 4.54 -0.52
N TYR A 453 9.65 5.79 -0.60
CA TYR A 453 10.81 6.15 -1.38
C TYR A 453 12.03 5.32 -0.97
N SER A 454 12.66 4.69 -1.95
CA SER A 454 13.86 3.87 -1.79
C SER A 454 15.04 4.47 -2.53
N LYS A 455 16.22 4.40 -1.92
CA LYS A 455 17.50 4.76 -2.54
C LYS A 455 18.62 4.02 -1.81
N ASP A 456 19.69 3.65 -2.51
CA ASP A 456 20.87 2.99 -1.92
C ASP A 456 20.54 1.75 -1.06
N GLY A 457 19.43 1.08 -1.35
CA GLY A 457 18.97 -0.11 -0.65
C GLY A 457 18.27 0.11 0.66
N LEU A 458 17.84 1.34 0.90
CA LEU A 458 16.99 1.66 2.03
C LEU A 458 15.71 2.32 1.53
N GLN A 459 14.59 1.60 1.64
CA GLN A 459 13.23 2.16 1.63
C GLN A 459 12.98 2.95 2.92
N THR A 460 13.50 4.18 3.00
CA THR A 460 13.37 5.00 4.22
C THR A 460 12.21 5.97 4.19
N GLY A 461 11.71 6.31 3.00
CA GLY A 461 10.78 7.40 2.79
C GLY A 461 11.47 8.76 2.59
N ALA A 462 10.75 9.68 1.97
CA ALA A 462 11.24 11.03 1.69
C ALA A 462 10.13 12.08 1.70
N VAL A 463 10.54 13.34 1.84
CA VAL A 463 9.69 14.52 1.69
C VAL A 463 10.38 15.51 0.75
N PHE A 464 9.64 15.96 -0.26
CA PHE A 464 10.09 16.89 -1.29
C PHE A 464 9.45 18.25 -1.06
N LEU A 465 10.25 19.31 -0.97
CA LEU A 465 9.76 20.68 -0.85
C LEU A 465 9.87 21.40 -2.18
N LEU A 466 8.77 21.98 -2.62
CA LEU A 466 8.63 22.71 -3.87
C LEU A 466 8.16 24.14 -3.62
N ASP A 467 8.53 25.01 -4.54
CA ASP A 467 8.02 26.38 -4.57
C ASP A 467 6.52 26.37 -4.95
N GLY A 468 5.66 27.05 -4.17
CA GLY A 468 4.22 27.09 -4.44
C GLY A 468 3.81 27.78 -5.76
N ASN A 469 4.73 28.52 -6.39
CA ASN A 469 4.50 29.18 -7.69
C ASN A 469 5.03 28.35 -8.87
N LEU A 470 5.37 27.08 -8.66
CA LEU A 470 5.80 26.19 -9.74
C LEU A 470 4.81 26.30 -10.90
N GLN A 471 5.29 26.78 -12.05
CA GLN A 471 4.48 26.93 -13.26
C GLN A 471 4.60 25.66 -14.11
N PRO A 472 3.52 25.23 -14.81
CA PRO A 472 3.65 24.17 -15.79
C PRO A 472 4.64 24.60 -16.86
N GLY A 473 5.58 23.72 -17.21
CA GLY A 473 6.34 23.89 -18.44
C GLY A 473 5.39 24.00 -19.64
N ALA A 474 5.81 24.68 -20.72
CA ALA A 474 5.02 24.88 -21.93
C ALA A 474 4.54 23.58 -22.63
N ALA A 475 4.98 22.42 -22.14
CA ALA A 475 4.44 21.11 -22.46
C ALA A 475 4.00 20.43 -21.16
N ASN A 476 2.76 19.94 -21.11
CA ASN A 476 2.24 19.05 -20.05
C ASN A 476 3.03 17.74 -20.02
N ILE A 477 4.29 17.78 -19.58
CA ILE A 477 5.18 16.63 -19.48
C ILE A 477 5.35 16.30 -18.01
N ASP A 478 5.15 15.03 -17.68
CA ASP A 478 5.47 14.44 -16.38
C ASP A 478 6.85 14.89 -15.91
N THR A 479 6.90 15.66 -14.83
CA THR A 479 8.13 16.24 -14.29
C THR A 479 8.59 15.42 -13.11
N ASP A 480 9.85 14.96 -13.12
CA ASP A 480 10.41 14.25 -11.97
C ASP A 480 10.52 15.21 -10.77
N ILE A 481 9.82 14.89 -9.67
CA ILE A 481 9.75 15.73 -8.48
C ILE A 481 11.13 16.05 -7.91
N ARG A 482 12.09 15.13 -8.07
CA ARG A 482 13.48 15.28 -7.61
C ARG A 482 14.24 16.39 -8.31
N ASN A 483 13.80 16.77 -9.51
CA ASN A 483 14.44 17.80 -10.33
C ASN A 483 13.87 19.20 -10.08
N VAL A 484 12.73 19.31 -9.41
CA VAL A 484 12.04 20.57 -9.14
C VAL A 484 11.93 20.90 -7.65
N SER A 485 12.21 19.94 -6.77
CA SER A 485 12.30 20.19 -5.33
C SER A 485 13.57 20.98 -4.99
N HIS A 486 13.42 22.07 -4.24
CA HIS A 486 14.58 22.85 -3.75
C HIS A 486 15.17 22.24 -2.46
N THR A 487 14.35 21.58 -1.65
CA THR A 487 14.78 20.83 -0.45
C THR A 487 14.27 19.40 -0.51
N PHE A 488 15.12 18.46 -0.06
CA PHE A 488 14.85 17.03 -0.06
C PHE A 488 15.24 16.43 1.28
N LEU A 489 14.24 16.02 2.07
CA LEU A 489 14.43 15.36 3.35
C LEU A 489 14.27 13.84 3.18
N ARG A 490 15.19 13.08 3.76
CA ARG A 490 15.24 11.63 3.63
C ARG A 490 15.22 10.97 5.00
N GLY A 491 14.42 9.92 5.15
CA GLY A 491 14.44 9.06 6.32
C GLY A 491 15.78 8.31 6.46
N ASP A 492 16.08 7.86 7.67
CA ASP A 492 17.32 7.16 8.03
C ASP A 492 17.12 5.67 8.37
N THR A 493 15.87 5.19 8.40
CA THR A 493 15.51 3.85 8.89
C THR A 493 14.88 3.03 7.77
N HIS A 494 15.43 1.84 7.50
CA HIS A 494 14.83 0.93 6.51
C HIS A 494 13.40 0.56 6.92
N HIS A 495 12.45 0.64 5.99
CA HIS A 495 11.02 0.49 6.23
C HIS A 495 10.42 1.48 7.24
N GLY A 496 11.11 2.59 7.53
CA GLY A 496 10.68 3.58 8.52
C GLY A 496 9.42 4.36 8.12
N ARG A 497 9.14 4.45 6.83
CA ARG A 497 8.04 5.25 6.23
C ARG A 497 8.10 6.73 6.55
N PHE A 498 9.30 7.33 6.51
CA PHE A 498 9.48 8.76 6.74
C PHE A 498 8.61 9.60 5.78
N GLY A 499 7.80 10.49 6.33
CA GLY A 499 6.82 11.27 5.56
C GLY A 499 5.41 10.67 5.55
N TRP A 500 5.15 9.61 6.33
CA TRP A 500 3.82 9.01 6.45
C TRP A 500 2.75 10.02 6.87
N SER A 501 3.06 10.83 7.90
CA SER A 501 2.23 11.98 8.28
C SER A 501 3.13 13.19 8.55
N MET A 502 2.60 14.38 8.27
CA MET A 502 3.26 15.67 8.34
C MET A 502 2.30 16.71 8.93
N ALA A 503 2.83 17.62 9.75
CA ALA A 503 2.09 18.76 10.30
C ALA A 503 2.94 20.03 10.25
N VAL A 504 2.27 21.17 10.06
CA VAL A 504 2.88 22.49 9.97
C VAL A 504 2.50 23.33 11.19
N LEU A 505 3.51 23.80 11.92
CA LEU A 505 3.41 24.59 13.14
C LEU A 505 4.71 25.37 13.35
N ASP A 506 4.68 26.50 14.06
CA ASP A 506 5.87 27.22 14.50
C ASP A 506 6.22 26.78 15.93
N LEU A 507 7.13 25.83 16.07
CA LEU A 507 7.48 25.20 17.34
C LEU A 507 8.54 25.99 18.13
N ASN A 508 9.38 26.76 17.44
CA ASN A 508 10.41 27.57 18.08
C ASN A 508 9.95 29.03 18.35
N LYS A 509 8.74 29.38 17.89
CA LYS A 509 8.06 30.68 18.05
C LYS A 509 8.81 31.84 17.37
N ASP A 510 9.49 31.57 16.25
CA ASP A 510 10.25 32.57 15.49
C ASP A 510 9.43 33.26 14.38
N GLY A 511 8.19 32.85 14.17
CA GLY A 511 7.27 33.38 13.15
C GLY A 511 7.41 32.73 11.78
N ILE A 512 8.23 31.68 11.65
CA ILE A 512 8.40 30.87 10.45
C ILE A 512 7.78 29.49 10.72
N ASP A 513 7.10 28.94 9.73
CA ASP A 513 6.52 27.60 9.87
C ASP A 513 7.64 26.55 9.97
N ASP A 514 7.48 25.56 10.86
CA ASP A 514 8.27 24.34 10.96
C ASP A 514 7.49 23.14 10.39
N LEU A 515 8.19 22.05 10.10
CA LEU A 515 7.61 20.81 9.59
C LEU A 515 7.88 19.64 10.54
N ALA A 516 6.82 19.13 11.17
CA ALA A 516 6.86 17.86 11.89
C ALA A 516 6.57 16.70 10.94
N ILE A 517 7.39 15.64 11.00
CA ILE A 517 7.33 14.49 10.10
C ILE A 517 7.36 13.18 10.91
N ALA A 518 6.36 12.32 10.71
CA ALA A 518 6.29 11.01 11.33
C ALA A 518 7.13 9.97 10.58
N THR A 519 7.82 9.13 11.35
CA THR A 519 8.49 7.89 10.90
C THR A 519 7.91 6.74 11.72
N PRO A 520 6.69 6.29 11.39
CA PRO A 520 5.88 5.50 12.30
C PRO A 520 6.47 4.12 12.63
N PHE A 521 7.25 3.52 11.73
CA PHE A 521 7.92 2.23 11.99
C PHE A 521 9.21 2.35 12.82
N ASN A 522 9.63 3.57 13.15
CA ASN A 522 10.69 3.86 14.12
C ASN A 522 10.16 4.61 15.35
N ASP A 523 8.84 4.56 15.56
CA ASP A 523 8.15 5.12 16.73
C ASP A 523 8.52 6.58 17.01
N ARG A 524 8.65 7.44 15.99
CA ARG A 524 9.12 8.82 16.23
C ARG A 524 8.53 9.87 15.29
N VAL A 525 8.58 11.11 15.76
CA VAL A 525 8.31 12.33 14.99
C VAL A 525 9.56 13.21 15.03
N ASP A 526 10.03 13.62 13.87
CA ASP A 526 11.16 14.52 13.68
C ASP A 526 10.64 15.90 13.24
N VAL A 527 11.03 16.98 13.92
CA VAL A 527 10.65 18.36 13.57
C VAL A 527 11.84 19.09 12.98
N TYR A 528 11.62 19.69 11.82
CA TYR A 528 12.60 20.45 11.06
C TYR A 528 12.21 21.92 11.11
N PHE A 529 13.11 22.77 11.60
CA PHE A 529 12.79 24.18 11.76
C PHE A 529 12.87 24.93 10.44
N GLY A 530 11.88 25.79 10.19
CA GLY A 530 11.94 26.81 9.15
C GLY A 530 13.03 27.83 9.47
N GLN A 531 13.70 28.34 8.46
CA GLN A 531 14.76 29.32 8.61
C GLN A 531 14.62 30.38 7.53
N ALA A 532 14.63 31.65 7.96
CA ALA A 532 14.49 32.80 7.07
C ALA A 532 15.47 32.68 5.89
N GLN A 533 14.96 32.87 4.67
CA GLN A 533 15.73 32.82 3.41
C GLN A 533 16.34 31.46 3.05
N THR A 534 16.43 30.51 3.98
CA THR A 534 17.15 29.24 3.82
C THR A 534 16.20 28.08 3.59
N GLY A 535 15.07 28.05 4.32
CA GLY A 535 14.09 26.97 4.26
C GLY A 535 14.18 26.07 5.48
N LEU A 536 13.62 24.87 5.36
CA LEU A 536 13.75 23.86 6.42
C LEU A 536 15.22 23.50 6.66
N SER A 537 15.56 23.25 7.92
CA SER A 537 16.84 22.67 8.31
C SER A 537 17.11 21.33 7.62
N GLU A 538 18.37 21.01 7.34
CA GLU A 538 18.74 19.71 6.74
C GLU A 538 18.66 18.54 7.74
N SER A 539 18.70 18.85 9.03
CA SER A 539 18.61 17.88 10.13
C SER A 539 17.47 18.26 11.07
N TRP A 540 16.91 17.25 11.74
CA TRP A 540 15.87 17.46 12.74
C TRP A 540 16.41 18.31 13.90
N CYS A 541 15.60 19.25 14.36
CA CYS A 541 15.90 20.11 15.50
C CYS A 541 15.29 19.55 16.79
N VAL A 542 14.12 18.91 16.69
CA VAL A 542 13.43 18.24 17.79
C VAL A 542 13.06 16.83 17.35
N ARG A 543 13.23 15.86 18.24
CA ARG A 543 12.79 14.47 18.04
C ARG A 543 11.92 14.04 19.21
N ILE A 544 10.72 13.59 18.88
CA ILE A 544 9.76 13.03 19.83
C ILE A 544 9.74 11.51 19.63
N GLN A 545 10.14 10.77 20.66
CA GLN A 545 10.01 9.32 20.67
C GLN A 545 8.62 8.93 21.18
N LEU A 546 7.84 8.26 20.34
CA LEU A 546 6.55 7.70 20.68
C LEU A 546 6.77 6.47 21.56
N GLN A 547 6.10 6.41 22.72
CA GLN A 547 6.26 5.34 23.71
C GLN A 547 5.07 4.38 23.74
N PHE A 548 4.47 4.09 22.59
CA PHE A 548 3.27 3.26 22.50
C PHE A 548 3.35 2.27 21.31
N GLN A 549 2.74 1.11 21.49
CA GLN A 549 2.56 0.12 20.41
C GLN A 549 1.50 0.60 19.42
N GLY A 550 1.64 0.27 18.14
CA GLY A 550 0.66 0.64 17.11
C GLY A 550 0.90 2.01 16.47
N SER A 551 2.08 2.60 16.62
CA SER A 551 2.53 3.83 15.96
C SER A 551 2.47 3.79 14.42
N GLN A 552 2.30 2.61 13.80
CA GLN A 552 2.36 2.39 12.35
C GLN A 552 1.33 3.22 11.55
N GLY A 553 0.27 3.70 12.21
CA GLY A 553 -0.77 4.56 11.63
C GLY A 553 -0.76 5.99 12.18
N THR A 554 0.37 6.48 12.70
CA THR A 554 0.48 7.81 13.31
C THR A 554 -0.04 8.90 12.38
N VAL A 555 -0.91 9.78 12.90
CA VAL A 555 -1.40 10.98 12.23
C VAL A 555 -0.96 12.20 13.03
N LEU A 556 -0.50 13.26 12.35
CA LEU A 556 -0.05 14.51 12.97
C LEU A 556 -1.01 15.63 12.64
N ALA A 557 -1.24 16.54 13.58
CA ALA A 557 -1.95 17.79 13.36
C ALA A 557 -1.27 18.94 14.14
N GLY A 558 -1.21 20.12 13.52
CA GLY A 558 -0.75 21.36 14.14
C GLY A 558 -1.94 22.23 14.53
N ILE A 559 -2.29 22.28 15.82
CA ILE A 559 -3.54 22.87 16.33
C ILE A 559 -3.23 23.60 17.63
N ASP A 560 -3.68 24.85 17.77
CA ASP A 560 -3.61 25.60 19.04
C ASP A 560 -4.71 25.08 20.00
N VAL A 561 -4.35 24.12 20.86
CA VAL A 561 -5.29 23.40 21.73
C VAL A 561 -5.60 24.22 22.98
N ASP A 562 -4.60 24.87 23.56
CA ASP A 562 -4.73 25.68 24.77
C ASP A 562 -5.14 27.14 24.51
N GLN A 563 -5.23 27.54 23.23
CA GLN A 563 -5.60 28.88 22.77
C GLN A 563 -4.60 29.96 23.24
N ASP A 564 -3.32 29.61 23.35
CA ASP A 564 -2.24 30.55 23.69
C ASP A 564 -1.78 31.41 22.47
N GLY A 565 -2.28 31.09 21.28
CA GLY A 565 -1.95 31.76 20.02
C GLY A 565 -0.86 31.06 19.21
N TYR A 566 -0.30 29.96 19.71
CA TYR A 566 0.68 29.12 19.02
C TYR A 566 0.10 27.73 18.77
N LYS A 567 0.38 27.15 17.60
CA LYS A 567 -0.06 25.77 17.33
C LYS A 567 0.72 24.78 18.18
N ASP A 568 0.01 23.84 18.77
CA ASP A 568 0.54 22.65 19.44
C ASP A 568 0.64 21.48 18.47
N LEU A 569 1.44 20.48 18.86
CA LEU A 569 1.52 19.23 18.12
C LEU A 569 0.55 18.20 18.72
N VAL A 570 -0.40 17.76 17.91
CA VAL A 570 -1.31 16.67 18.25
C VAL A 570 -0.93 15.43 17.45
N ILE A 571 -0.76 14.31 18.15
CA ILE A 571 -0.37 13.02 17.58
C ILE A 571 -1.51 12.03 17.78
N GLY A 572 -2.23 11.72 16.70
CA GLY A 572 -3.19 10.64 16.64
C GLY A 572 -2.50 9.29 16.42
N CYS A 573 -2.99 8.26 17.10
CA CYS A 573 -2.54 6.88 16.95
C CYS A 573 -3.76 5.95 16.79
N PRO A 574 -4.42 5.94 15.62
CA PRO A 574 -5.61 5.10 15.37
C PRO A 574 -5.35 3.61 15.56
N LEU A 575 -4.12 3.14 15.34
CA LEU A 575 -3.77 1.72 15.48
C LEU A 575 -3.28 1.34 16.89
N CYS A 576 -3.20 2.31 17.81
CA CYS A 576 -2.84 2.02 19.21
C CYS A 576 -3.93 1.19 19.91
N PRO A 577 -3.56 0.20 20.73
CA PRO A 577 -4.52 -0.53 21.54
C PRO A 577 -4.98 0.31 22.75
N VAL A 578 -6.23 0.13 23.17
CA VAL A 578 -6.77 0.66 24.44
C VAL A 578 -7.21 -0.54 25.28
N GLY A 579 -6.56 -0.77 26.42
CA GLY A 579 -6.76 -2.00 27.19
C GLY A 579 -6.45 -3.25 26.35
N ASP A 580 -7.43 -4.14 26.23
CA ASP A 580 -7.37 -5.36 25.42
C ASP A 580 -7.91 -5.19 23.99
N GLN A 581 -8.36 -3.98 23.63
CA GLN A 581 -8.94 -3.67 22.32
C GLN A 581 -7.84 -3.24 21.33
N PRO A 582 -7.49 -4.06 20.33
CA PRO A 582 -6.48 -3.70 19.34
C PRO A 582 -7.00 -2.60 18.41
N GLN A 583 -6.13 -1.66 18.01
CA GLN A 583 -6.47 -0.58 17.06
C GLN A 583 -7.71 0.25 17.47
N ALA A 584 -7.95 0.39 18.78
CA ALA A 584 -9.05 1.19 19.31
C ALA A 584 -8.76 2.69 19.24
N GLY A 585 -7.48 3.07 19.32
CA GLY A 585 -6.98 4.40 19.03
C GLY A 585 -6.76 5.31 20.24
N LYS A 586 -5.79 6.22 20.14
CA LYS A 586 -5.44 7.24 21.14
C LYS A 586 -5.02 8.56 20.48
N VAL A 587 -5.06 9.65 21.23
CA VAL A 587 -4.51 10.95 20.84
C VAL A 587 -3.60 11.48 21.94
N SER A 588 -2.41 11.94 21.59
CA SER A 588 -1.45 12.56 22.49
C SER A 588 -1.27 14.04 22.13
N ILE A 589 -1.32 14.92 23.13
CA ILE A 589 -1.23 16.37 22.95
C ILE A 589 0.11 16.84 23.51
N TYR A 590 0.86 17.61 22.73
CA TYR A 590 2.15 18.18 23.09
C TYR A 590 2.08 19.70 22.95
N LEU A 591 2.03 20.40 24.09
CA LEU A 591 1.86 21.85 24.09
C LEU A 591 3.18 22.57 23.77
N ASN A 592 3.11 23.57 22.91
CA ASN A 592 4.25 24.28 22.35
C ASN A 592 4.98 25.19 23.37
N HIS A 593 4.38 25.42 24.54
CA HIS A 593 5.05 26.15 25.63
C HIS A 593 5.80 25.23 26.62
N GLU A 594 5.71 23.91 26.48
CA GLU A 594 6.38 22.95 27.36
C GLU A 594 7.82 22.64 26.89
N ASN A 595 8.77 22.64 27.83
CA ASN A 595 10.17 22.40 27.49
C ASN A 595 10.41 20.97 26.96
N GLN A 596 11.07 20.89 25.81
CA GLN A 596 11.65 19.70 25.17
C GLN A 596 10.68 18.66 24.55
N LEU A 597 9.36 18.80 24.69
CA LEU A 597 8.33 17.90 24.10
C LEU A 597 8.64 16.39 24.25
N THR A 598 9.28 16.01 25.36
CA THR A 598 9.75 14.64 25.58
C THR A 598 8.62 13.69 26.01
N GLN A 599 7.51 14.24 26.49
CA GLN A 599 6.32 13.53 26.93
C GLN A 599 5.08 14.34 26.53
N PRO A 600 3.93 13.69 26.29
CA PRO A 600 2.70 14.41 26.04
C PRO A 600 2.20 15.12 27.30
N HIS A 601 1.64 16.32 27.12
CA HIS A 601 0.89 17.04 28.14
C HIS A 601 -0.32 16.22 28.61
N PHE A 602 -1.04 15.65 27.65
CA PHE A 602 -2.23 14.84 27.92
C PHE A 602 -2.40 13.74 26.88
N VAL A 603 -3.00 12.62 27.29
CA VAL A 603 -3.36 11.49 26.41
C VAL A 603 -4.84 11.20 26.54
N ILE A 604 -5.55 11.23 25.42
CA ILE A 604 -6.96 10.89 25.29
C ILE A 604 -7.05 9.49 24.68
N GLU A 605 -7.53 8.53 25.45
CA GLU A 605 -7.90 7.20 24.93
C GLU A 605 -9.34 7.22 24.41
N ASN A 606 -9.66 6.34 23.46
CA ASN A 606 -11.04 6.19 22.97
C ASN A 606 -11.99 5.92 24.15
N PRO A 607 -12.95 6.82 24.46
CA PRO A 607 -13.83 6.68 25.63
C PRO A 607 -14.79 5.49 25.54
N ASP A 608 -15.08 5.02 24.32
CA ASP A 608 -15.94 3.89 24.03
C ASP A 608 -15.17 2.88 23.16
N ALA A 609 -14.02 2.45 23.67
CA ALA A 609 -13.04 1.66 22.94
C ALA A 609 -13.59 0.30 22.50
N HIS A 610 -13.63 0.09 21.18
CA HIS A 610 -13.78 -1.20 20.55
C HIS A 610 -12.61 -1.47 19.60
N ALA A 611 -12.35 -2.75 19.34
CA ALA A 611 -11.32 -3.14 18.40
C ALA A 611 -11.56 -2.51 17.01
N TYR A 612 -10.50 -1.97 16.40
CA TYR A 612 -10.50 -1.37 15.05
C TYR A 612 -11.34 -0.10 14.91
N ASP A 613 -11.66 0.63 15.99
CA ASP A 613 -12.39 1.89 15.90
C ASP A 613 -11.61 3.01 15.18
N HIS A 614 -10.27 2.94 15.22
CA HIS A 614 -9.37 3.95 14.64
C HIS A 614 -9.55 5.35 15.23
N PHE A 615 -9.76 5.45 16.54
CA PHE A 615 -9.86 6.75 17.24
C PHE A 615 -8.55 7.55 17.12
N GLY A 616 -8.68 8.82 16.74
CA GLY A 616 -7.53 9.70 16.49
C GLY A 616 -7.08 9.76 15.04
N GLU A 617 -7.84 9.20 14.09
CA GLU A 617 -7.50 9.29 12.66
C GLU A 617 -7.61 10.71 12.10
N SER A 618 -8.52 11.54 12.65
CA SER A 618 -8.55 12.97 12.39
C SER A 618 -8.85 13.76 13.65
N VAL A 619 -8.15 14.87 13.82
CA VAL A 619 -8.27 15.76 14.96
C VAL A 619 -8.39 17.19 14.47
N VAL A 620 -9.40 17.91 14.92
CA VAL A 620 -9.62 19.33 14.60
C VAL A 620 -10.14 20.07 15.82
N ILE A 621 -9.94 21.38 15.88
CA ILE A 621 -10.52 22.23 16.92
C ILE A 621 -11.57 23.17 16.32
N ILE A 622 -12.67 23.35 17.04
CA ILE A 622 -13.67 24.39 16.76
C ILE A 622 -13.91 25.14 18.06
N GLN A 623 -13.46 26.40 18.13
CA GLN A 623 -13.54 27.23 19.34
C GLN A 623 -12.87 26.52 20.53
N ASP A 624 -13.64 26.20 21.58
CA ASP A 624 -13.21 25.54 22.82
C ASP A 624 -13.34 24.01 22.78
N THR A 625 -13.60 23.45 21.60
CA THR A 625 -13.99 22.05 21.45
C THR A 625 -13.06 21.32 20.50
N LEU A 626 -12.34 20.34 21.04
CA LEU A 626 -11.49 19.42 20.30
C LEU A 626 -12.34 18.26 19.76
N LEU A 627 -12.38 18.10 18.45
CA LEU A 627 -13.08 17.01 17.78
C LEU A 627 -12.08 15.94 17.36
N ILE A 628 -12.33 14.70 17.79
CA ILE A 628 -11.51 13.54 17.46
C ILE A 628 -12.41 12.48 16.82
N SER A 629 -12.02 11.97 15.65
CA SER A 629 -12.79 10.95 14.94
C SER A 629 -12.31 9.52 15.22
N ALA A 630 -13.24 8.59 15.11
CA ALA A 630 -13.06 7.15 15.05
C ALA A 630 -13.88 6.64 13.86
N PRO A 631 -13.38 6.78 12.62
CA PRO A 631 -14.19 6.55 11.42
C PRO A 631 -14.53 5.07 11.22
N SER A 632 -13.81 4.15 11.84
CA SER A 632 -14.11 2.71 11.80
C SER A 632 -15.03 2.24 12.93
N TYR A 633 -15.51 3.17 13.78
CA TYR A 633 -16.49 2.87 14.82
C TYR A 633 -17.75 2.18 14.25
N SER A 634 -18.18 1.10 14.91
CA SER A 634 -19.32 0.28 14.51
C SER A 634 -20.43 0.34 15.56
N VAL A 635 -21.70 0.28 15.13
CA VAL A 635 -22.85 0.33 16.05
C VAL A 635 -23.87 -0.75 15.71
N GLY A 636 -24.16 -1.61 16.69
CA GLY A 636 -25.12 -2.70 16.51
C GLY A 636 -24.67 -3.69 15.42
N GLN A 637 -25.37 -3.69 14.28
CA GLN A 637 -25.04 -4.51 13.11
C GLN A 637 -24.51 -3.70 11.93
N MET A 638 -24.28 -2.39 12.10
CA MET A 638 -23.72 -1.56 11.04
C MET A 638 -22.23 -1.35 11.31
N GLN A 639 -21.40 -1.75 10.35
CA GLN A 639 -19.95 -1.61 10.48
C GLN A 639 -19.47 -0.25 9.99
N ARG A 640 -18.42 0.28 10.63
CA ARG A 640 -17.69 1.50 10.23
C ARG A 640 -18.64 2.64 9.86
N VAL A 641 -19.64 2.86 10.70
CA VAL A 641 -20.52 4.03 10.57
C VAL A 641 -19.73 5.31 10.87
N GLY A 642 -18.69 5.19 11.68
CA GLY A 642 -17.83 6.27 12.14
C GLY A 642 -18.46 7.09 13.26
N ARG A 643 -17.60 7.68 14.09
CA ARG A 643 -18.01 8.55 15.20
C ARG A 643 -17.03 9.70 15.37
N VAL A 644 -17.55 10.86 15.76
CA VAL A 644 -16.78 12.01 16.21
C VAL A 644 -17.08 12.26 17.69
N TYR A 645 -16.03 12.42 18.47
CA TYR A 645 -16.05 12.74 19.90
C TYR A 645 -15.63 14.18 20.10
N ALA A 646 -16.39 14.92 20.90
CA ALA A 646 -16.10 16.32 21.21
C ALA A 646 -15.62 16.46 22.65
N PHE A 647 -14.42 16.97 22.84
CA PHE A 647 -13.80 17.19 24.13
C PHE A 647 -13.66 18.68 24.42
N ASP A 648 -13.80 19.04 25.68
CA ASP A 648 -13.46 20.37 26.17
C ASP A 648 -11.95 20.56 26.16
N THR A 649 -11.43 21.64 25.58
CA THR A 649 -9.97 21.81 25.43
C THR A 649 -9.26 22.15 26.73
N SER A 650 -9.98 22.62 27.76
CA SER A 650 -9.41 22.99 29.05
C SER A 650 -9.35 21.83 30.05
N THR A 651 -10.33 20.93 29.98
CA THR A 651 -10.47 19.81 30.92
C THR A 651 -10.26 18.44 30.27
N TYR A 652 -10.20 18.38 28.93
CA TYR A 652 -10.19 17.15 28.13
C TYR A 652 -11.35 16.19 28.44
N THR A 653 -12.45 16.71 28.98
CA THR A 653 -13.64 15.93 29.28
C THR A 653 -14.53 15.79 28.05
N LEU A 654 -15.12 14.61 27.87
CA LEU A 654 -16.04 14.35 26.76
C LEU A 654 -17.34 15.15 26.95
N LYS A 655 -17.66 16.03 26.01
CA LYS A 655 -18.87 16.86 25.98
C LYS A 655 -20.03 16.11 25.31
N TRP A 656 -19.78 15.60 24.09
CA TRP A 656 -20.80 14.93 23.28
C TRP A 656 -20.16 14.06 22.18
N THR A 657 -20.97 13.22 21.54
CA THR A 657 -20.57 12.40 20.41
C THR A 657 -21.58 12.48 19.27
N ILE A 658 -21.10 12.41 18.03
CA ILE A 658 -21.94 12.26 16.83
C ILE A 658 -21.54 10.97 16.12
N THR A 659 -22.51 10.10 15.86
CA THR A 659 -22.29 8.81 15.19
C THR A 659 -22.91 8.83 13.81
N GLY A 660 -22.26 8.21 12.84
CA GLY A 660 -22.84 7.91 11.55
C GLY A 660 -24.09 7.06 11.67
N THR A 661 -24.89 7.07 10.61
CA THR A 661 -26.22 6.44 10.55
C THR A 661 -26.34 5.37 9.49
N LYS A 662 -25.30 5.19 8.66
CA LYS A 662 -25.25 4.18 7.61
C LYS A 662 -23.99 3.35 7.76
N GLU A 663 -24.11 2.06 7.49
CA GLU A 663 -22.98 1.17 7.32
C GLU A 663 -21.99 1.73 6.29
N PHE A 664 -20.71 1.62 6.60
CA PHE A 664 -19.60 2.16 5.81
C PHE A 664 -19.66 3.67 5.54
N GLN A 665 -20.40 4.43 6.35
CA GLN A 665 -20.42 5.90 6.23
C GLN A 665 -19.09 6.53 6.63
N GLN A 666 -18.34 5.91 7.55
CA GLN A 666 -17.07 6.39 8.07
C GLN A 666 -17.11 7.87 8.51
N TYR A 667 -18.19 8.24 9.21
CA TYR A 667 -18.38 9.61 9.66
C TYR A 667 -17.20 10.11 10.50
N GLY A 668 -16.64 11.27 10.11
CA GLY A 668 -15.46 11.86 10.75
C GLY A 668 -14.14 11.54 10.05
N LYS A 669 -14.14 10.77 8.96
CA LYS A 669 -12.96 10.53 8.12
C LYS A 669 -12.55 11.75 7.30
#